data_AF-A0AAV6WGD5-F1
#
_entry.id   AF-A0AAV6WGD5-F1
#
_cell.length_a   1.000
_cell.length_b   1.000
_cell.length_c   1.000
_cell.angle_alpha   90.00
_cell.angle_beta   90.00
_cell.angle_gamma   90.00
#
_symmetry.space_group_name_H-M   'P 1'
#
loop_
_entity.id
_entity.type
_entity.pdbx_description
1 polymer ?
#
loop_
_entity_poly.entity_id
_entity_poly.type
_entity_poly.pdbx_seq_one_letter_code
_entity_poly.pdbx_strand_id
1 'polypeptide(L)'
;MAGNDWINSYLEAILDVGPGIDEAKSSLLLRERGRFSPTRYFVEEVVSRFDETDLHRSWARAQATRSPQERNTRLENMCWRIWNLARQKKQLEGDEAQRMAKRRLERERGRREAVADMSEDLSEGEKGDVVSDLSAHGESNRGRLPRISSVDTMEAWASQQKGKKLYIVLISLHGLIRGENMELGRDSDTGGQVKYVVELARALGSMPGVYRVDLLTRQVSSPEVDWSYGEPTEMLPTRDSEGFINEMGESSGAYIVRIPFGPKDKYIPKELLWPHIPEFVDGALNHIIQMSKVLGEQIGNGNPVWPVAIHGHYADAGDSAALLSGALNVPMLFTGHSLGRDKMEQLLRQGRLSRDEINATYKIMRRIEAEELSLDASEIVITSTRQEIEEQWRLYDGFDPILERKLRARIRRNVSCYGRFMPRMVVIPPGMEFHHIIPHDGDMDTETEANEDGKSSYPPIWAEIMRFFSNPRKPMILALARPDPKKNLTTLVKAFGECRPLRELANLTLIMGNRDNIDEMSGTSASVLLSILKLIDKYDLYGQVAYPKHHTQSDVPDIYRLAAKTKGVFINPAFIEPFGLTLIEAAAHGLPMVATKNGGPVDIQRVLDNGLLVDPHDQQSIADALLKLVANKHLWAKCRANGLKNIHLFSWPEHCKTYLSKIASCKPRQPRWLRNDDDDDENSESDSPSDSLRDIQDISLNLKFSFDVDKNERGENAEDRKSKLENAVLTWSKGVARSAQKTDKGEQNSNAGKFPALRRRKHIFVIAVDCDSSSGLSESVKKIFQALEKERSEGSIGFILATSFNISDIRSFLNSEVLNPTDFDAFICNSGGDLYYSSFHSEDNPFVVDLYYHSHIEYRWGGEGLRKTLVRWAASITDKKGEKEHIVVEDEEASADYCYSFKVQKPEVVPPVKEVRKLMRIQALRCHVVYCQNGSKINVVPVLASRSQALRYLYLRWGMELSKVVVFVGESGDTDYEGLLGGVHKSVVLSGVCSSASTQLHSNRTCPLTDVVFYDSPNIIRTSEGFSSSDLRASLEELRVLKGT
;
A
#
# COMPACT_ATOMS: atom_id res chain seq x y z
N MET A 1 10.56 23.38 -84.77
CA MET A 1 10.40 21.92 -84.89
C MET A 1 11.32 21.25 -83.88
N ALA A 2 10.74 20.77 -82.78
CA ALA A 2 11.17 19.64 -81.95
C ALA A 2 10.01 19.46 -80.97
N GLY A 3 9.03 18.66 -81.39
CA GLY A 3 7.76 18.46 -80.69
C GLY A 3 7.96 17.76 -79.36
N ASN A 4 6.94 17.85 -78.51
CA ASN A 4 6.81 17.22 -77.19
C ASN A 4 6.76 15.68 -77.27
N ASP A 5 7.74 15.07 -77.94
CA ASP A 5 7.80 13.62 -78.16
C ASP A 5 8.06 12.87 -76.85
N TRP A 6 8.68 13.51 -75.85
CA TRP A 6 8.90 12.91 -74.54
C TRP A 6 7.62 12.84 -73.69
N ILE A 7 6.72 13.82 -73.77
CA ILE A 7 5.45 13.83 -73.02
C ILE A 7 4.46 12.86 -73.66
N ASN A 8 4.41 12.80 -75.00
CA ASN A 8 3.60 11.81 -75.71
C ASN A 8 4.13 10.39 -75.48
N SER A 9 5.45 10.18 -75.47
CA SER A 9 6.06 8.89 -75.11
C SER A 9 5.79 8.50 -73.64
N TYR A 10 5.73 9.45 -72.71
CA TYR A 10 5.38 9.19 -71.31
C TYR A 10 3.89 8.89 -71.12
N LEU A 11 3.01 9.52 -71.91
CA LEU A 11 1.58 9.25 -71.91
C LEU A 11 1.23 7.93 -72.60
N GLU A 12 1.95 7.54 -73.65
CA GLU A 12 1.87 6.20 -74.24
C GLU A 12 2.39 5.13 -73.26
N ALA A 13 3.51 5.36 -72.55
CA ALA A 13 4.00 4.41 -71.53
C ALA A 13 3.03 4.21 -70.34
N ILE A 14 2.18 5.19 -70.03
CA ILE A 14 1.12 5.07 -69.01
C ILE A 14 -0.13 4.38 -69.58
N LEU A 15 -0.36 4.48 -70.89
CA LEU A 15 -1.52 3.91 -71.58
C LEU A 15 -1.28 2.47 -72.09
N ASP A 16 -0.04 2.09 -72.35
CA ASP A 16 0.35 0.81 -72.97
C ASP A 16 0.73 -0.28 -71.96
N VAL A 17 0.34 -0.12 -70.68
CA VAL A 17 0.43 -1.21 -69.69
C VAL A 17 -0.77 -2.15 -69.81
N GLY A 18 -0.91 -2.77 -70.98
CA GLY A 18 -1.49 -4.11 -71.13
C GLY A 18 -0.41 -5.17 -70.86
N PRO A 19 -0.75 -6.38 -70.42
CA PRO A 19 0.25 -7.33 -69.94
C PRO A 19 0.92 -8.02 -71.12
N GLY A 20 2.18 -7.70 -71.41
CA GLY A 20 2.96 -8.49 -72.35
C GLY A 20 4.33 -7.93 -72.75
N ILE A 21 5.35 -8.67 -72.32
CA ILE A 21 6.58 -9.01 -73.07
C ILE A 21 7.86 -8.16 -72.86
N ASP A 22 8.83 -8.91 -72.32
CA ASP A 22 10.30 -8.96 -72.46
C ASP A 22 11.24 -7.77 -72.19
N GLU A 23 12.07 -8.05 -71.18
CA GLU A 23 13.37 -7.47 -70.86
C GLU A 23 14.40 -7.76 -71.96
N ALA A 24 14.60 -6.84 -72.91
CA ALA A 24 15.93 -6.59 -73.49
C ALA A 24 15.89 -5.43 -74.50
N LYS A 25 15.90 -4.19 -74.00
CA LYS A 25 16.57 -3.00 -74.58
C LYS A 25 16.10 -1.71 -73.89
N SER A 26 16.84 -1.25 -72.88
CA SER A 26 17.00 0.20 -72.62
C SER A 26 18.14 0.51 -71.64
N SER A 27 19.22 1.05 -72.22
CA SER A 27 20.17 2.06 -71.70
C SER A 27 20.43 2.22 -70.18
N LEU A 28 21.50 1.58 -69.72
CA LEU A 28 22.72 2.11 -69.06
C LEU A 28 22.74 3.35 -68.12
N LEU A 29 21.65 3.75 -67.45
CA LEU A 29 21.73 4.72 -66.32
C LEU A 29 20.87 4.39 -65.08
N LEU A 30 20.28 3.20 -64.99
CA LEU A 30 19.24 2.88 -63.98
C LEU A 30 19.54 1.67 -63.09
N ARG A 31 20.82 1.33 -62.84
CA ARG A 31 21.18 0.08 -62.13
C ARG A 31 21.54 0.18 -60.63
N GLU A 32 21.47 1.34 -59.97
CA GLU A 32 21.94 1.46 -58.57
C GLU A 32 20.89 1.61 -57.47
N ARG A 33 19.58 1.72 -57.76
CA ARG A 33 18.55 1.64 -56.70
C ARG A 33 17.33 0.87 -57.19
N GLY A 34 17.08 -0.27 -56.56
CA GLY A 34 16.00 -1.19 -56.91
C GLY A 34 14.62 -0.55 -56.88
N ARG A 35 13.86 -0.76 -57.97
CA ARG A 35 12.46 -0.39 -58.23
C ARG A 35 12.16 1.11 -58.26
N PHE A 36 12.29 1.71 -59.45
CA PHE A 36 11.66 3.00 -59.76
C PHE A 36 10.13 2.86 -59.64
N SER A 37 9.53 3.60 -58.70
CA SER A 37 8.08 3.78 -58.62
C SER A 37 7.74 5.13 -59.24
N PRO A 38 7.08 5.17 -60.41
CA PRO A 38 6.64 6.41 -61.04
C PRO A 38 5.77 7.24 -60.08
N THR A 39 4.95 6.57 -59.27
CA THR A 39 4.12 7.17 -58.23
C THR A 39 4.95 7.86 -57.15
N ARG A 40 6.04 7.22 -56.70
CA ARG A 40 6.92 7.79 -55.69
C ARG A 40 7.70 8.99 -56.23
N TYR A 41 8.24 8.89 -57.44
CA TYR A 41 8.91 10.00 -58.11
C TYR A 41 7.97 11.19 -58.31
N PHE A 42 6.73 10.93 -58.73
CA PHE A 42 5.73 11.97 -58.93
C PHE A 42 5.35 12.69 -57.62
N VAL A 43 5.14 11.94 -56.54
CA VAL A 43 4.84 12.52 -55.22
C VAL A 43 6.03 13.30 -54.67
N GLU A 44 7.26 12.78 -54.83
CA GLU A 44 8.47 13.41 -54.29
C GLU A 44 8.92 14.65 -55.11
N GLU A 45 8.92 14.58 -56.44
CA GLU A 45 9.44 15.66 -57.31
C GLU A 45 8.37 16.65 -57.77
N VAL A 46 7.12 16.22 -58.01
CA VAL A 46 6.07 17.12 -58.54
C VAL A 46 5.22 17.71 -57.43
N VAL A 47 4.77 16.88 -56.48
CA VAL A 47 3.88 17.34 -55.39
C VAL A 47 4.65 18.05 -54.27
N SER A 48 5.91 17.66 -53.98
CA SER A 48 6.69 18.30 -52.90
C SER A 48 7.53 19.51 -53.32
N ARG A 49 8.01 19.60 -54.57
CA ARG A 49 8.97 20.65 -54.96
C ARG A 49 8.34 21.86 -55.63
N PHE A 50 7.14 21.73 -56.20
CA PHE A 50 6.47 22.86 -56.85
C PHE A 50 5.59 23.61 -55.85
N ASP A 51 5.60 24.94 -55.92
CA ASP A 51 4.74 25.76 -55.09
C ASP A 51 3.26 25.54 -55.47
N GLU A 52 2.41 25.50 -54.45
CA GLU A 52 0.97 25.33 -54.57
C GLU A 52 0.37 26.39 -55.50
N THR A 53 0.90 27.61 -55.47
CA THR A 53 0.43 28.72 -56.30
C THR A 53 0.72 28.52 -57.79
N ASP A 54 1.83 27.86 -58.13
CA ASP A 54 2.21 27.56 -59.52
C ASP A 54 1.42 26.38 -60.09
N LEU A 55 1.13 25.38 -59.25
CA LEU A 55 0.25 24.27 -59.61
C LEU A 55 -1.19 24.77 -59.84
N HIS A 56 -1.68 25.67 -58.99
CA HIS A 56 -2.98 26.33 -59.19
C HIS A 56 -3.02 27.15 -60.48
N ARG A 57 -1.97 27.91 -60.77
CA ARG A 57 -1.85 28.70 -62.00
C ARG A 57 -1.85 27.81 -63.24
N SER A 58 -1.23 26.64 -63.16
CA SER A 58 -1.19 25.66 -64.26
C SER A 58 -2.57 25.06 -64.52
N TRP A 59 -3.31 24.71 -63.47
CA TRP A 59 -4.71 24.29 -63.60
C TRP A 59 -5.60 25.40 -64.16
N ALA A 60 -5.51 26.63 -63.63
CA ALA A 60 -6.30 27.77 -64.10
C ALA A 60 -6.03 28.08 -65.59
N ARG A 61 -4.78 27.91 -66.05
CA ARG A 61 -4.43 28.04 -67.47
C ARG A 61 -5.01 26.91 -68.32
N ALA A 62 -4.97 25.66 -67.84
CA ALA A 62 -5.58 24.51 -68.52
C ALA A 62 -7.11 24.63 -68.61
N GLN A 63 -7.74 25.28 -67.63
CA GLN A 63 -9.18 25.56 -67.63
C GLN A 63 -9.56 26.71 -68.58
N ALA A 64 -8.68 27.72 -68.73
CA ALA A 64 -8.94 28.95 -69.47
C ALA A 64 -8.73 28.85 -70.99
N THR A 65 -8.37 27.69 -71.55
CA THR A 65 -8.27 27.49 -73.01
C THR A 65 -9.65 27.55 -73.65
N ARG A 66 -9.84 28.57 -74.52
CA ARG A 66 -11.16 29.01 -75.01
C ARG A 66 -11.68 28.32 -76.28
N SER A 67 -10.92 27.41 -76.93
CA SER A 67 -11.36 26.72 -78.15
C SER A 67 -11.80 25.26 -77.84
N PRO A 68 -13.02 24.83 -78.22
CA PRO A 68 -13.54 23.49 -77.90
C PRO A 68 -12.81 22.34 -78.62
N GLN A 69 -12.00 22.64 -79.66
CA GLN A 69 -11.18 21.67 -80.39
C GLN A 69 -9.83 21.39 -79.72
N GLU A 70 -9.33 22.29 -78.85
CA GLU A 70 -8.05 22.13 -78.13
C GLU A 70 -8.25 21.84 -76.63
N ARG A 71 -9.50 21.75 -76.17
CA ARG A 71 -9.85 21.57 -74.76
C ARG A 71 -9.65 20.11 -74.34
N ASN A 72 -8.47 19.80 -73.83
CA ASN A 72 -8.16 18.47 -73.30
C ASN A 72 -8.68 18.33 -71.86
N THR A 73 -9.90 17.79 -71.71
CA THR A 73 -10.54 17.53 -70.41
C THR A 73 -9.71 16.62 -69.50
N ARG A 74 -8.86 15.76 -70.07
CA ARG A 74 -7.96 14.89 -69.30
C ARG A 74 -6.82 15.69 -68.67
N LEU A 75 -6.29 16.69 -69.37
CA LEU A 75 -5.24 17.59 -68.86
C LEU A 75 -5.78 18.49 -67.74
N GLU A 76 -6.99 19.05 -67.91
CA GLU A 76 -7.66 19.88 -66.89
C GLU A 76 -7.88 19.09 -65.59
N ASN A 77 -8.46 17.88 -65.70
CA ASN A 77 -8.69 17.00 -64.55
C ASN A 77 -7.37 16.56 -63.88
N MET A 78 -6.32 16.34 -64.67
CA MET A 78 -5.01 15.98 -64.14
C MET A 78 -4.37 17.14 -63.37
N CYS A 79 -4.32 18.34 -63.95
CA CYS A 79 -3.78 19.53 -63.26
C CYS A 79 -4.55 19.84 -61.97
N TRP A 80 -5.88 19.67 -61.98
CA TRP A 80 -6.70 19.85 -60.78
C TRP A 80 -6.35 18.82 -59.69
N ARG A 81 -6.24 17.53 -60.04
CA ARG A 81 -5.88 16.46 -59.08
C ARG A 81 -4.52 16.69 -58.45
N ILE A 82 -3.54 17.13 -59.24
CA ILE A 82 -2.17 17.41 -58.76
C ILE A 82 -2.19 18.56 -57.76
N TRP A 83 -2.84 19.67 -58.11
CA TRP A 83 -2.98 20.81 -57.21
C TRP A 83 -3.75 20.44 -55.92
N ASN A 84 -4.85 19.71 -56.04
CA ASN A 84 -5.67 19.31 -54.89
C ASN A 84 -4.90 18.38 -53.93
N LEU A 85 -4.12 17.42 -54.47
CA LEU A 85 -3.27 16.55 -53.67
C LEU A 85 -2.13 17.32 -52.97
N ALA A 86 -1.49 18.26 -53.65
CA ALA A 86 -0.45 19.11 -53.05
C ALA A 86 -1.01 19.96 -51.90
N ARG A 87 -2.20 20.55 -52.09
CA ARG A 87 -2.90 21.33 -51.06
C ARG A 87 -3.27 20.48 -49.85
N GLN A 88 -3.85 19.29 -50.05
CA GLN A 88 -4.21 18.39 -48.95
C GLN A 88 -2.98 17.94 -48.14
N LYS A 89 -1.86 17.65 -48.81
CA LYS A 89 -0.59 17.29 -48.15
C LYS A 89 -0.08 18.43 -47.26
N LYS A 90 -0.04 19.66 -47.77
CA LYS A 90 0.42 20.84 -47.02
C LYS A 90 -0.47 21.15 -45.81
N GLN A 91 -1.77 20.91 -45.93
CA GLN A 91 -2.72 21.04 -44.82
C GLN A 91 -2.43 19.99 -43.72
N LEU A 92 -2.17 18.73 -44.09
CA LEU A 92 -1.80 17.67 -43.15
C LEU A 92 -0.45 17.96 -42.46
N GLU A 93 0.54 18.46 -43.19
CA GLU A 93 1.85 18.86 -42.63
C GLU A 93 1.70 20.02 -41.63
N GLY A 94 0.82 21.00 -41.91
CA GLY A 94 0.49 22.09 -40.99
C GLY A 94 -0.18 21.59 -39.70
N ASP A 95 -1.15 20.70 -39.82
CA ASP A 95 -1.85 20.10 -38.67
C ASP A 95 -0.91 19.23 -37.82
N GLU A 96 0.03 18.53 -38.45
CA GLU A 96 1.04 17.71 -37.76
C GLU A 96 2.07 18.58 -37.04
N ALA A 97 2.52 19.68 -37.65
CA ALA A 97 3.40 20.66 -37.01
C ALA A 97 2.75 21.34 -35.80
N GLN A 98 1.48 21.73 -35.89
CA GLN A 98 0.73 22.26 -34.75
C GLN A 98 0.57 21.23 -33.62
N ARG A 99 0.27 19.97 -33.96
CA ARG A 99 0.20 18.87 -32.98
C ARG A 99 1.55 18.65 -32.28
N MET A 100 2.66 18.70 -33.01
CA MET A 100 4.01 18.56 -32.46
C MET A 100 4.42 19.74 -31.57
N ALA A 101 4.06 20.97 -31.95
CA ALA A 101 4.29 22.17 -31.14
C ALA A 101 3.49 22.12 -29.82
N LYS A 102 2.21 21.71 -29.87
CA LYS A 102 1.37 21.52 -28.69
C LYS A 102 1.96 20.47 -27.74
N ARG A 103 2.41 19.32 -28.28
CA ARG A 103 3.11 18.27 -27.53
C ARG A 103 4.39 18.78 -26.86
N ARG A 104 5.17 19.64 -27.53
CA ARG A 104 6.39 20.22 -26.95
C ARG A 104 6.07 21.16 -25.80
N LEU A 105 5.04 22.00 -25.95
CA LEU A 105 4.58 22.91 -24.91
C LEU A 105 4.06 22.15 -23.68
N GLU A 106 3.27 21.09 -23.90
CA GLU A 106 2.76 20.20 -22.84
C GLU A 106 3.90 19.47 -22.12
N ARG A 107 4.94 19.01 -22.83
CA ARG A 107 6.14 18.41 -22.21
C ARG A 107 6.96 19.42 -21.42
N GLU A 108 7.18 20.63 -21.94
CA GLU A 108 7.91 21.69 -21.21
C GLU A 108 7.14 22.15 -19.97
N ARG A 109 5.81 22.27 -20.06
CA ARG A 109 4.93 22.53 -18.92
C ARG A 109 5.00 21.39 -17.90
N GLY A 110 4.86 20.14 -18.35
CA GLY A 110 4.95 18.95 -17.51
C GLY A 110 6.31 18.80 -16.83
N ARG A 111 7.41 19.17 -17.50
CA ARG A 111 8.76 19.20 -16.94
C ARG A 111 8.93 20.29 -15.89
N ARG A 112 8.42 21.51 -16.13
CA ARG A 112 8.46 22.60 -15.15
C ARG A 112 7.61 22.31 -13.91
N GLU A 113 6.41 21.77 -14.10
CA GLU A 113 5.52 21.37 -13.01
C GLU A 113 6.10 20.18 -12.24
N ALA A 114 6.70 19.18 -12.91
CA ALA A 114 7.40 18.09 -12.22
C ALA A 114 8.61 18.57 -11.41
N VAL A 115 9.36 19.57 -11.89
CA VAL A 115 10.45 20.18 -11.12
C VAL A 115 9.93 20.94 -9.90
N ALA A 116 8.77 21.59 -10.01
CA ALA A 116 8.10 22.24 -8.88
C ALA A 116 7.52 21.24 -7.86
N ASP A 117 6.88 20.16 -8.33
CA ASP A 117 6.33 19.10 -7.46
C ASP A 117 7.45 18.31 -6.75
N MET A 118 8.58 18.10 -7.41
CA MET A 118 9.77 17.48 -6.80
C MET A 118 10.45 18.38 -5.75
N SER A 119 10.09 19.67 -5.69
CA SER A 119 10.55 20.62 -4.68
C SER A 119 9.60 20.77 -3.49
N GLU A 120 8.40 20.17 -3.52
CA GLU A 120 7.44 20.19 -2.39
C GLU A 120 8.04 19.60 -1.11
N ASP A 121 8.82 18.52 -1.21
CA ASP A 121 9.53 17.87 -0.10
C ASP A 121 10.65 18.73 0.51
N LEU A 122 11.11 19.77 -0.18
CA LEU A 122 12.05 20.76 0.36
C LEU A 122 11.32 21.93 1.04
N SER A 123 10.07 22.22 0.65
CA SER A 123 9.32 23.37 1.17
C SER A 123 8.32 23.05 2.29
N GLU A 124 7.93 21.78 2.48
CA GLU A 124 7.14 21.40 3.67
C GLU A 124 7.93 21.57 4.99
N GLY A 125 9.25 21.84 4.92
CA GLY A 125 10.11 22.19 6.05
C GLY A 125 10.58 23.66 6.10
N GLU A 126 10.22 24.52 5.14
CA GLU A 126 10.54 25.95 5.18
C GLU A 126 9.31 26.77 5.61
N LYS A 127 8.99 26.72 6.90
CA LYS A 127 8.22 27.79 7.56
C LYS A 127 9.00 28.30 8.77
N GLY A 128 10.02 29.10 8.49
CA GLY A 128 10.51 30.11 9.42
C GLY A 128 10.07 31.47 8.91
N ASP A 129 9.26 32.19 9.69
CA ASP A 129 9.02 33.63 9.49
C ASP A 129 10.37 34.36 9.42
N VAL A 130 10.75 34.82 8.24
CA VAL A 130 11.83 35.81 8.09
C VAL A 130 11.16 37.14 7.80
N VAL A 131 11.06 37.96 8.84
CA VAL A 131 10.73 39.38 8.74
C VAL A 131 11.97 40.15 8.27
N SER A 132 11.81 40.80 7.11
CA SER A 132 12.53 41.98 6.55
C SER A 132 14.04 41.88 6.22
N ASP A 133 14.37 42.10 4.94
CA ASP A 133 14.91 43.41 4.55
C ASP A 133 14.81 43.76 3.05
N LEU A 134 14.66 45.06 2.82
CA LEU A 134 14.28 45.76 1.59
C LEU A 134 15.31 45.64 0.44
N SER A 135 14.84 45.42 -0.79
CA SER A 135 15.33 46.17 -1.96
C SER A 135 14.35 46.13 -3.13
N ALA A 136 14.22 47.28 -3.81
CA ALA A 136 13.20 47.61 -4.79
C ALA A 136 13.63 47.25 -6.22
N HIS A 137 12.69 46.75 -7.03
CA HIS A 137 12.42 47.06 -8.45
C HIS A 137 11.91 45.84 -9.24
N GLY A 138 10.79 46.01 -9.94
CA GLY A 138 10.40 45.19 -11.09
C GLY A 138 9.10 44.40 -10.92
N GLU A 139 7.99 45.02 -11.29
CA GLU A 139 6.68 44.39 -11.44
C GLU A 139 6.73 43.19 -12.42
N SER A 140 6.19 42.05 -11.99
CA SER A 140 5.68 41.00 -12.88
C SER A 140 4.47 40.36 -12.20
N ASN A 141 3.29 40.86 -12.55
CA ASN A 141 2.00 40.20 -12.30
C ASN A 141 2.01 38.81 -12.97
N ARG A 142 2.26 37.76 -12.18
CA ARG A 142 1.92 36.38 -12.54
C ARG A 142 1.12 35.77 -11.40
N GLY A 143 -0.17 35.54 -11.67
CA GLY A 143 -1.10 34.92 -10.75
C GLY A 143 -0.56 33.58 -10.22
N ARG A 144 -0.13 33.58 -8.96
CA ARG A 144 -0.02 32.35 -8.17
C ARG A 144 -1.44 32.00 -7.75
N LEU A 145 -1.91 30.83 -8.19
CA LEU A 145 -3.05 30.18 -7.54
C LEU A 145 -2.72 30.04 -6.04
N PRO A 146 -3.67 30.31 -5.13
CA PRO A 146 -3.42 30.23 -3.70
C PRO A 146 -3.07 28.78 -3.33
N ARG A 147 -1.91 28.60 -2.71
CA ARG A 147 -1.45 27.30 -2.19
C ARG A 147 -2.23 27.02 -0.92
N ILE A 148 -3.01 25.93 -0.91
CA ILE A 148 -3.70 25.44 0.28
C ILE A 148 -2.63 24.90 1.23
N SER A 149 -2.40 25.58 2.36
CA SER A 149 -1.50 25.08 3.40
C SER A 149 -2.14 23.92 4.17
N SER A 150 -1.34 23.10 4.86
CA SER A 150 -1.86 22.05 5.76
C SER A 150 -2.85 22.61 6.78
N VAL A 151 -2.65 23.86 7.22
CA VAL A 151 -3.54 24.60 8.10
C VAL A 151 -4.87 24.89 7.41
N ASP A 152 -4.87 25.32 6.14
CA ASP A 152 -6.10 25.57 5.38
C ASP A 152 -6.89 24.27 5.10
N THR A 153 -6.19 23.15 4.86
CA THR A 153 -6.86 21.83 4.77
C THR A 153 -7.40 21.38 6.12
N MET A 154 -6.74 21.70 7.23
CA MET A 154 -7.20 21.36 8.58
C MET A 154 -8.37 22.22 9.01
N GLU A 155 -8.39 23.50 8.67
CA GLU A 155 -9.51 24.41 8.94
C GLU A 155 -10.71 24.03 8.08
N ALA A 156 -10.49 23.68 6.81
CA ALA A 156 -11.52 23.10 5.94
C ALA A 156 -12.01 21.73 6.44
N TRP A 157 -11.12 20.88 6.95
CA TRP A 157 -11.48 19.57 7.51
C TRP A 157 -12.25 19.68 8.82
N ALA A 158 -11.76 20.48 9.78
CA ALA A 158 -12.44 20.76 11.04
C ALA A 158 -13.80 21.41 10.81
N SER A 159 -13.93 22.23 9.75
CA SER A 159 -15.21 22.82 9.34
C SER A 159 -16.13 21.83 8.62
N GLN A 160 -15.60 20.92 7.79
CA GLN A 160 -16.37 19.85 7.10
C GLN A 160 -16.77 18.69 8.02
N GLN A 161 -16.03 18.48 9.11
CA GLN A 161 -16.22 17.35 10.03
C GLN A 161 -16.83 17.76 11.37
N LYS A 162 -17.11 19.06 11.58
CA LYS A 162 -18.03 19.51 12.63
C LYS A 162 -19.39 18.83 12.42
N GLY A 163 -19.59 17.71 13.12
CA GLY A 163 -20.79 16.86 13.06
C GLY A 163 -20.57 15.40 12.62
N LYS A 164 -19.41 15.02 12.07
CA LYS A 164 -19.14 13.61 11.69
C LYS A 164 -18.56 12.86 12.88
N LYS A 165 -19.28 11.85 13.36
CA LYS A 165 -18.90 10.98 14.48
C LYS A 165 -18.12 9.78 13.95
N LEU A 166 -16.78 9.84 13.98
CA LEU A 166 -15.90 8.86 13.33
C LEU A 166 -15.72 7.58 14.17
N TYR A 167 -15.69 6.44 13.48
CA TYR A 167 -15.28 5.14 14.02
C TYR A 167 -13.94 4.72 13.40
N ILE A 168 -12.93 4.45 14.24
CA ILE A 168 -11.58 4.05 13.81
C ILE A 168 -11.23 2.69 14.44
N VAL A 169 -10.61 1.82 13.64
CA VAL A 169 -10.12 0.51 14.11
C VAL A 169 -8.61 0.46 13.99
N LEU A 170 -7.94 0.19 15.09
CA LEU A 170 -6.50 -0.10 15.18
C LEU A 170 -6.32 -1.60 15.44
N ILE A 171 -5.27 -2.22 14.90
CA ILE A 171 -4.98 -3.64 15.09
C ILE A 171 -3.53 -3.80 15.58
N SER A 172 -3.34 -4.55 16.66
CA SER A 172 -2.03 -4.97 17.17
C SER A 172 -2.16 -6.32 17.87
N LEU A 173 -1.63 -7.39 17.26
CA LEU A 173 -1.95 -8.76 17.65
C LEU A 173 -0.99 -9.37 18.67
N HIS A 174 0.31 -9.31 18.38
CA HIS A 174 1.32 -9.84 19.28
C HIS A 174 1.58 -8.96 20.50
N GLY A 175 2.26 -9.55 21.48
CA GLY A 175 2.58 -8.91 22.75
C GLY A 175 1.40 -8.92 23.72
N LEU A 176 1.66 -8.44 24.93
CA LEU A 176 0.65 -8.32 25.99
C LEU A 176 0.13 -6.89 26.06
N ILE A 177 -1.11 -6.65 25.60
CA ILE A 177 -1.70 -5.33 25.48
C ILE A 177 -2.75 -5.09 26.59
N ARG A 178 -2.50 -4.06 27.41
CA ARG A 178 -3.41 -3.53 28.44
C ARG A 178 -3.22 -2.02 28.60
N GLY A 179 -4.23 -1.33 29.12
CA GLY A 179 -4.27 0.13 29.20
C GLY A 179 -3.38 0.74 30.27
N GLU A 180 -3.23 0.07 31.42
CA GLU A 180 -2.41 0.52 32.55
C GLU A 180 -1.44 -0.58 33.00
N ASN A 181 -0.33 -0.19 33.63
CA ASN A 181 0.71 -1.10 34.14
C ASN A 181 1.28 -2.08 33.09
N MET A 182 1.37 -1.70 31.82
CA MET A 182 1.91 -2.56 30.75
C MET A 182 3.22 -3.27 31.15
N GLU A 183 3.34 -4.55 30.83
CA GLU A 183 4.53 -5.37 31.11
C GLU A 183 5.67 -5.11 30.09
N LEU A 184 6.01 -3.84 29.90
CA LEU A 184 7.01 -3.42 28.92
C LEU A 184 8.38 -4.04 29.23
N GLY A 185 8.97 -4.70 28.24
CA GLY A 185 10.27 -5.34 28.35
C GLY A 185 10.24 -6.75 28.92
N ARG A 186 9.06 -7.35 29.17
CA ARG A 186 8.92 -8.76 29.56
C ARG A 186 9.58 -9.70 28.55
N ASP A 187 9.34 -9.45 27.26
CA ASP A 187 9.85 -10.24 26.15
C ASP A 187 10.06 -9.36 24.90
N SER A 188 10.36 -9.98 23.76
CA SER A 188 10.60 -9.27 22.49
C SER A 188 9.33 -8.76 21.80
N ASP A 189 8.16 -9.06 22.36
CA ASP A 189 6.84 -8.84 21.76
C ASP A 189 6.12 -7.70 22.50
N THR A 190 6.43 -7.51 23.78
CA THR A 190 5.84 -6.50 24.65
C THR A 190 6.81 -5.34 24.88
N GLY A 191 6.79 -4.35 23.99
CA GLY A 191 7.74 -3.23 24.01
C GLY A 191 7.17 -1.89 23.56
N GLY A 192 8.01 -1.06 22.93
CA GLY A 192 7.64 0.30 22.50
C GLY A 192 6.43 0.35 21.57
N GLN A 193 6.22 -0.67 20.74
CA GLN A 193 5.01 -0.79 19.92
C GLN A 193 3.74 -0.81 20.77
N VAL A 194 3.68 -1.66 21.82
CA VAL A 194 2.50 -1.80 22.68
C VAL A 194 2.15 -0.46 23.32
N LYS A 195 3.17 0.23 23.84
CA LYS A 195 3.01 1.58 24.39
C LYS A 195 2.47 2.55 23.33
N TYR A 196 3.06 2.56 22.14
CA TYR A 196 2.65 3.43 21.04
C TYR A 196 1.17 3.25 20.68
N VAL A 197 0.71 2.01 20.47
CA VAL A 197 -0.66 1.76 19.98
C VAL A 197 -1.72 2.07 21.04
N VAL A 198 -1.41 1.82 22.33
CA VAL A 198 -2.31 2.15 23.44
C VAL A 198 -2.42 3.67 23.62
N GLU A 199 -1.29 4.39 23.58
CA GLU A 199 -1.29 5.85 23.69
C GLU A 199 -1.94 6.52 22.47
N LEU A 200 -1.69 6.01 21.25
CA LEU A 200 -2.37 6.46 20.03
C LEU A 200 -3.89 6.27 20.14
N ALA A 201 -4.35 5.08 20.56
CA ALA A 201 -5.77 4.80 20.73
C ALA A 201 -6.44 5.78 21.69
N ARG A 202 -5.80 6.01 22.85
CA ARG A 202 -6.27 6.94 23.89
C ARG A 202 -6.31 8.39 23.37
N ALA A 203 -5.28 8.82 22.66
CA ALA A 203 -5.19 10.15 22.09
C ALA A 203 -6.24 10.37 21.00
N LEU A 204 -6.39 9.44 20.04
CA LEU A 204 -7.42 9.50 19.00
C LEU A 204 -8.82 9.53 19.61
N GLY A 205 -9.09 8.72 20.63
CA GLY A 205 -10.36 8.71 21.33
C GLY A 205 -10.68 10.03 22.06
N SER A 206 -9.68 10.88 22.29
CA SER A 206 -9.85 12.21 22.91
C SER A 206 -10.02 13.33 21.88
N MET A 207 -9.83 13.05 20.57
CA MET A 207 -9.89 14.08 19.53
C MET A 207 -11.32 14.48 19.17
N PRO A 208 -11.59 15.78 18.91
CA PRO A 208 -12.85 16.22 18.34
C PRO A 208 -13.21 15.50 17.03
N GLY A 209 -14.46 15.08 16.90
CA GLY A 209 -14.97 14.36 15.73
C GLY A 209 -14.73 12.85 15.77
N VAL A 210 -13.86 12.34 16.64
CA VAL A 210 -13.72 10.89 16.87
C VAL A 210 -14.73 10.43 17.91
N TYR A 211 -15.60 9.50 17.54
CA TYR A 211 -16.64 8.98 18.42
C TYR A 211 -16.19 7.71 19.15
N ARG A 212 -15.50 6.81 18.42
CA ARG A 212 -15.03 5.53 18.96
C ARG A 212 -13.72 5.10 18.31
N VAL A 213 -12.80 4.60 19.13
CA VAL A 213 -11.58 3.90 18.67
C VAL A 213 -11.56 2.50 19.26
N ASP A 214 -11.48 1.48 18.42
CA ASP A 214 -11.27 0.09 18.85
C ASP A 214 -9.83 -0.33 18.54
N LEU A 215 -9.05 -0.68 19.56
CA LEU A 215 -7.75 -1.35 19.45
C LEU A 215 -7.96 -2.86 19.57
N LEU A 216 -7.97 -3.55 18.44
CA LEU A 216 -8.17 -5.00 18.37
C LEU A 216 -6.85 -5.73 18.64
N THR A 217 -6.89 -6.71 19.55
CA THR A 217 -5.74 -7.53 19.93
C THR A 217 -6.17 -8.97 20.27
N ARG A 218 -5.23 -9.81 20.69
CA ARG A 218 -5.48 -11.21 21.07
C ARG A 218 -6.01 -11.33 22.50
N GLN A 219 -7.02 -12.18 22.71
CA GLN A 219 -7.45 -12.61 24.05
C GLN A 219 -6.53 -13.72 24.58
N VAL A 220 -5.96 -13.54 25.78
CA VAL A 220 -5.04 -14.50 26.40
C VAL A 220 -5.51 -14.84 27.81
N SER A 221 -5.90 -16.09 28.05
CA SER A 221 -6.36 -16.61 29.34
C SER A 221 -5.40 -17.67 29.88
N SER A 222 -4.11 -17.35 29.86
CA SER A 222 -3.05 -18.24 30.34
C SER A 222 -2.73 -17.97 31.81
N PRO A 223 -2.49 -19.00 32.64
CA PRO A 223 -2.06 -18.81 34.02
C PRO A 223 -0.67 -18.15 34.15
N GLU A 224 0.09 -18.03 33.06
CA GLU A 224 1.43 -17.44 33.02
C GLU A 224 1.44 -15.91 32.90
N VAL A 225 0.27 -15.31 32.64
CA VAL A 225 0.09 -13.86 32.44
C VAL A 225 -1.04 -13.35 33.33
N ASP A 226 -1.12 -12.03 33.48
CA ASP A 226 -2.17 -11.38 34.25
C ASP A 226 -3.57 -11.74 33.71
N TRP A 227 -4.53 -11.99 34.62
CA TRP A 227 -5.88 -12.40 34.27
C TRP A 227 -6.63 -11.35 33.42
N SER A 228 -6.24 -10.07 33.52
CA SER A 228 -6.83 -8.96 32.76
C SER A 228 -6.65 -9.10 31.24
N TYR A 229 -5.63 -9.81 30.75
CA TYR A 229 -5.50 -10.12 29.31
C TYR A 229 -6.58 -11.08 28.79
N GLY A 230 -7.28 -11.75 29.71
CA GLY A 230 -8.44 -12.58 29.41
C GLY A 230 -9.73 -11.77 29.27
N GLU A 231 -9.78 -10.50 29.72
CA GLU A 231 -10.98 -9.69 29.63
C GLU A 231 -11.25 -9.26 28.18
N PRO A 232 -12.46 -9.49 27.64
CA PRO A 232 -12.76 -9.27 26.23
C PRO A 232 -12.71 -7.79 25.83
N THR A 233 -12.93 -6.87 26.77
CA THR A 233 -12.93 -5.43 26.51
C THR A 233 -12.41 -4.67 27.71
N GLU A 234 -11.57 -3.67 27.46
CA GLU A 234 -11.06 -2.73 28.46
C GLU A 234 -11.23 -1.31 27.92
N MET A 235 -11.83 -0.41 28.69
CA MET A 235 -11.95 0.99 28.32
C MET A 235 -10.67 1.74 28.69
N LEU A 236 -10.14 2.54 27.76
CA LEU A 236 -8.99 3.40 28.00
C LEU A 236 -9.48 4.76 28.50
N PRO A 237 -9.32 5.09 29.80
CA PRO A 237 -9.79 6.36 30.32
C PRO A 237 -8.95 7.51 29.74
N THR A 238 -9.62 8.64 29.49
CA THR A 238 -8.95 9.92 29.23
C THR A 238 -8.12 10.29 30.45
N ARG A 239 -6.85 10.65 30.25
CA ARG A 239 -6.03 11.18 31.36
C ARG A 239 -6.51 12.59 31.68
N ASP A 240 -6.90 12.81 32.94
CA ASP A 240 -7.47 14.07 33.45
C ASP A 240 -6.66 15.26 32.95
N SER A 241 -7.28 16.02 32.04
CA SER A 241 -6.74 17.30 31.56
C SER A 241 -7.55 18.39 32.24
N GLU A 242 -7.17 18.77 33.47
CA GLU A 242 -7.75 19.90 34.21
C GLU A 242 -7.60 21.28 33.50
N GLY A 243 -7.19 21.33 32.23
CA GLY A 243 -6.97 22.57 31.46
C GLY A 243 -7.61 22.65 30.07
N PHE A 244 -8.20 21.57 29.53
CA PHE A 244 -8.71 21.53 28.14
C PHE A 244 -10.23 21.28 28.03
N ILE A 245 -11.00 21.76 29.02
CA ILE A 245 -12.46 21.54 29.12
C ILE A 245 -13.23 22.12 27.91
N ASN A 246 -12.66 23.07 27.16
CA ASN A 246 -13.33 23.72 26.03
C ASN A 246 -13.06 23.08 24.64
N GLU A 247 -12.20 22.05 24.54
CA GLU A 247 -11.88 21.37 23.27
C GLU A 247 -12.11 19.85 23.30
N MET A 248 -12.71 19.29 24.36
CA MET A 248 -13.08 17.88 24.36
C MET A 248 -14.36 17.67 23.53
N GLY A 249 -14.29 16.78 22.53
CA GLY A 249 -15.45 16.39 21.73
C GLY A 249 -16.48 15.57 22.52
N GLU A 250 -17.68 15.37 21.95
CA GLU A 250 -18.75 14.47 22.45
C GLU A 250 -18.36 12.96 22.48
N SER A 251 -17.08 12.62 22.66
CA SER A 251 -16.51 11.28 22.47
C SER A 251 -17.06 10.24 23.46
N SER A 252 -17.22 9.01 22.98
CA SER A 252 -17.60 7.82 23.76
C SER A 252 -16.41 6.91 24.11
N GLY A 253 -15.16 7.34 23.89
CA GLY A 253 -13.96 6.69 24.42
C GLY A 253 -13.22 5.73 23.47
N ALA A 254 -12.03 5.31 23.91
CA ALA A 254 -11.19 4.33 23.25
C ALA A 254 -11.23 3.00 24.01
N TYR A 255 -11.20 1.88 23.29
CA TYR A 255 -11.35 0.54 23.86
C TYR A 255 -10.28 -0.41 23.35
N ILE A 256 -9.68 -1.19 24.24
CA ILE A 256 -8.98 -2.42 23.86
C ILE A 256 -10.04 -3.51 23.72
N VAL A 257 -10.11 -4.17 22.57
CA VAL A 257 -11.02 -5.28 22.30
C VAL A 257 -10.19 -6.52 22.00
N ARG A 258 -10.36 -7.56 22.81
CA ARG A 258 -9.55 -8.79 22.73
C ARG A 258 -10.34 -9.87 22.00
N ILE A 259 -9.94 -10.14 20.75
CA ILE A 259 -10.54 -11.17 19.91
C ILE A 259 -9.88 -12.52 20.23
N PRO A 260 -10.68 -13.57 20.48
CA PRO A 260 -10.15 -14.91 20.69
C PRO A 260 -9.68 -15.56 19.39
N PHE A 261 -8.43 -16.01 19.35
CA PHE A 261 -7.91 -16.85 18.26
C PHE A 261 -6.68 -17.65 18.71
N GLY A 262 -6.50 -18.83 18.11
CA GLY A 262 -5.56 -19.84 18.57
C GLY A 262 -5.82 -20.31 20.02
N PRO A 263 -4.91 -21.11 20.60
CA PRO A 263 -5.02 -21.61 21.98
C PRO A 263 -5.15 -20.53 23.05
N LYS A 264 -6.35 -20.32 23.61
CA LYS A 264 -6.61 -19.26 24.61
C LYS A 264 -5.83 -19.42 25.91
N ASP A 265 -5.55 -20.65 26.30
CA ASP A 265 -4.87 -21.05 27.53
C ASP A 265 -3.34 -20.79 27.49
N LYS A 266 -2.82 -20.32 26.35
CA LYS A 266 -1.38 -20.12 26.12
C LYS A 266 -1.06 -18.76 25.53
N TYR A 267 0.05 -18.19 25.96
CA TYR A 267 0.69 -17.08 25.26
C TYR A 267 1.43 -17.62 24.03
N ILE A 268 1.29 -16.94 22.88
CA ILE A 268 1.88 -17.36 21.60
C ILE A 268 2.81 -16.24 21.14
N PRO A 269 4.12 -16.51 20.98
CA PRO A 269 5.06 -15.55 20.41
C PRO A 269 4.68 -15.15 18.98
N LYS A 270 5.02 -13.93 18.57
CA LYS A 270 4.67 -13.38 17.26
C LYS A 270 5.08 -14.25 16.07
N GLU A 271 6.20 -14.96 16.18
CA GLU A 271 6.68 -15.87 15.13
C GLU A 271 5.75 -17.07 14.88
N LEU A 272 4.87 -17.41 15.83
CA LEU A 272 3.97 -18.56 15.77
C LEU A 272 2.49 -18.17 15.59
N LEU A 273 2.17 -16.87 15.47
CA LEU A 273 0.79 -16.39 15.31
C LEU A 273 0.23 -16.59 13.89
N TRP A 274 1.09 -16.67 12.87
CA TRP A 274 0.70 -16.67 11.46
C TRP A 274 -0.41 -17.65 11.08
N PRO A 275 -0.42 -18.92 11.56
CA PRO A 275 -1.49 -19.86 11.20
C PRO A 275 -2.87 -19.51 11.74
N HIS A 276 -2.94 -18.64 12.77
CA HIS A 276 -4.19 -18.27 13.43
C HIS A 276 -4.71 -16.88 12.98
N ILE A 277 -4.01 -16.18 12.08
CA ILE A 277 -4.43 -14.90 11.54
C ILE A 277 -5.82 -14.96 10.89
N PRO A 278 -6.18 -15.99 10.10
CA PRO A 278 -7.53 -16.08 9.53
C PRO A 278 -8.64 -16.14 10.59
N GLU A 279 -8.42 -16.84 11.71
CA GLU A 279 -9.38 -16.88 12.83
C GLU A 279 -9.57 -15.48 13.45
N PHE A 280 -8.47 -14.73 13.64
CA PHE A 280 -8.55 -13.35 14.10
C PHE A 280 -9.34 -12.47 13.12
N VAL A 281 -9.05 -12.54 11.81
CA VAL A 281 -9.72 -11.75 10.78
C VAL A 281 -11.22 -11.98 10.80
N ASP A 282 -11.66 -13.23 10.87
CA ASP A 282 -13.09 -13.56 10.88
C ASP A 282 -13.78 -13.09 12.18
N GLY A 283 -13.10 -13.24 13.33
CA GLY A 283 -13.59 -12.76 14.62
C GLY A 283 -13.68 -11.23 14.70
N ALA A 284 -12.65 -10.54 14.20
CA ALA A 284 -12.61 -9.08 14.10
C ALA A 284 -13.66 -8.55 13.11
N LEU A 285 -13.88 -9.24 11.99
CA LEU A 285 -14.92 -8.90 11.01
C LEU A 285 -16.30 -8.95 11.67
N ASN A 286 -16.60 -10.01 12.44
CA ASN A 286 -17.85 -10.09 13.19
C ASN A 286 -17.99 -8.97 14.23
N HIS A 287 -16.94 -8.65 14.99
CA HIS A 287 -16.95 -7.52 15.94
C HIS A 287 -17.26 -6.19 15.24
N ILE A 288 -16.58 -5.88 14.13
CA ILE A 288 -16.77 -4.64 13.38
C ILE A 288 -18.19 -4.55 12.83
N ILE A 289 -18.76 -5.64 12.30
CA ILE A 289 -20.15 -5.66 11.80
C ILE A 289 -21.14 -5.39 12.94
N GLN A 290 -20.95 -6.04 14.09
CA GLN A 290 -21.82 -5.83 15.25
C GLN A 290 -21.73 -4.39 15.75
N MET A 291 -20.51 -3.86 15.88
CA MET A 291 -20.28 -2.49 16.31
C MET A 291 -20.84 -1.48 15.30
N SER A 292 -20.71 -1.75 14.00
CA SER A 292 -21.27 -0.88 12.95
C SER A 292 -22.80 -0.75 13.05
N LYS A 293 -23.49 -1.82 13.45
CA LYS A 293 -24.95 -1.78 13.71
C LYS A 293 -25.28 -0.98 14.97
N VAL A 294 -24.57 -1.25 16.07
CA VAL A 294 -24.76 -0.52 17.35
C VAL A 294 -24.52 0.98 17.17
N LEU A 295 -23.43 1.35 16.49
CA LEU A 295 -23.13 2.74 16.15
C LEU A 295 -24.18 3.31 15.17
N GLY A 296 -24.73 2.50 14.28
CA GLY A 296 -25.84 2.89 13.42
C GLY A 296 -27.08 3.37 14.19
N GLU A 297 -27.43 2.66 15.27
CA GLU A 297 -28.52 3.05 16.16
C GLU A 297 -28.18 4.30 16.99
N GLN A 298 -26.94 4.44 17.45
CA GLN A 298 -26.52 5.54 18.32
C GLN A 298 -26.28 6.86 17.57
N ILE A 299 -25.62 6.80 16.42
CA ILE A 299 -25.06 7.96 15.70
C ILE A 299 -25.30 7.93 14.19
N GLY A 300 -25.74 6.81 13.62
CA GLY A 300 -25.94 6.62 12.18
C GLY A 300 -27.38 6.78 11.68
N ASN A 301 -28.30 7.28 12.52
CA ASN A 301 -29.73 7.41 12.18
C ASN A 301 -30.37 6.09 11.69
N GLY A 302 -29.96 4.95 12.26
CA GLY A 302 -30.43 3.62 11.87
C GLY A 302 -29.64 2.97 10.72
N ASN A 303 -28.73 3.69 10.06
CA ASN A 303 -27.84 3.14 9.05
C ASN A 303 -26.51 2.66 9.67
N PRO A 304 -25.94 1.52 9.24
CA PRO A 304 -24.66 1.04 9.77
C PRO A 304 -23.54 2.08 9.64
N VAL A 305 -22.78 2.30 10.70
CA VAL A 305 -21.60 3.17 10.70
C VAL A 305 -20.34 2.34 10.59
N TRP A 306 -19.78 2.29 9.38
CA TRP A 306 -18.54 1.57 9.10
C TRP A 306 -17.31 2.37 9.58
N PRO A 307 -16.20 1.69 9.90
CA PRO A 307 -14.96 2.38 10.23
C PRO A 307 -14.50 3.24 9.06
N VAL A 308 -14.00 4.44 9.36
CA VAL A 308 -13.43 5.34 8.34
C VAL A 308 -12.10 4.81 7.82
N ALA A 309 -11.38 4.07 8.65
CA ALA A 309 -10.14 3.40 8.31
C ALA A 309 -9.83 2.24 9.27
N ILE A 310 -9.02 1.30 8.78
CA ILE A 310 -8.42 0.21 9.56
C ILE A 310 -6.91 0.39 9.53
N HIS A 311 -6.26 0.44 10.71
CA HIS A 311 -4.83 0.69 10.84
C HIS A 311 -4.11 -0.50 11.45
N GLY A 312 -3.29 -1.19 10.66
CA GLY A 312 -2.43 -2.27 11.14
C GLY A 312 -1.10 -1.77 11.72
N HIS A 313 -0.70 -2.30 12.87
CA HIS A 313 0.59 -2.01 13.51
C HIS A 313 1.44 -3.27 13.62
N TYR A 314 2.58 -3.29 12.91
CA TYR A 314 3.45 -4.46 12.67
C TYR A 314 2.87 -5.48 11.67
N ALA A 315 3.71 -6.41 11.21
CA ALA A 315 3.43 -7.28 10.07
C ALA A 315 2.21 -8.20 10.23
N ASP A 316 2.00 -8.78 11.41
CA ASP A 316 0.85 -9.65 11.71
C ASP A 316 -0.49 -8.89 11.67
N ALA A 317 -0.52 -7.69 12.25
CA ALA A 317 -1.66 -6.80 12.18
C ALA A 317 -1.85 -6.18 10.80
N GLY A 318 -0.77 -5.93 10.05
CA GLY A 318 -0.79 -5.46 8.67
C GLY A 318 -1.49 -6.46 7.74
N ASP A 319 -1.13 -7.75 7.84
CA ASP A 319 -1.79 -8.84 7.12
C ASP A 319 -3.29 -8.88 7.44
N SER A 320 -3.62 -8.85 8.73
CA SER A 320 -5.00 -8.85 9.20
C SER A 320 -5.78 -7.63 8.71
N ALA A 321 -5.16 -6.44 8.76
CA ALA A 321 -5.76 -5.20 8.29
C ALA A 321 -5.99 -5.22 6.76
N ALA A 322 -5.08 -5.80 5.97
CA ALA A 322 -5.26 -5.95 4.53
C ALA A 322 -6.47 -6.85 4.22
N LEU A 323 -6.59 -7.98 4.92
CA LEU A 323 -7.71 -8.90 4.74
C LEU A 323 -9.04 -8.29 5.19
N LEU A 324 -9.07 -7.57 6.32
CA LEU A 324 -10.27 -6.88 6.81
C LEU A 324 -10.68 -5.69 5.92
N SER A 325 -9.70 -4.90 5.46
CA SER A 325 -9.89 -3.82 4.50
C SER A 325 -10.51 -4.35 3.21
N GLY A 326 -10.00 -5.48 2.71
CA GLY A 326 -10.56 -6.18 1.55
C GLY A 326 -11.99 -6.65 1.78
N ALA A 327 -12.27 -7.30 2.92
CA ALA A 327 -13.60 -7.79 3.24
C ALA A 327 -14.62 -6.65 3.38
N LEU A 328 -14.26 -5.57 4.07
CA LEU A 328 -15.17 -4.45 4.38
C LEU A 328 -15.20 -3.36 3.31
N ASN A 329 -14.27 -3.38 2.36
CA ASN A 329 -13.96 -2.27 1.45
C ASN A 329 -13.78 -0.94 2.22
N VAL A 330 -12.79 -0.89 3.11
CA VAL A 330 -12.49 0.31 3.93
C VAL A 330 -11.04 0.71 3.72
N PRO A 331 -10.69 2.01 3.73
CA PRO A 331 -9.30 2.46 3.68
C PRO A 331 -8.39 1.77 4.70
N MET A 332 -7.24 1.29 4.23
CA MET A 332 -6.20 0.70 5.09
C MET A 332 -5.05 1.70 5.32
N LEU A 333 -4.64 1.82 6.58
CA LEU A 333 -3.39 2.45 6.99
C LEU A 333 -2.45 1.40 7.57
N PHE A 334 -1.15 1.65 7.47
CA PHE A 334 -0.14 0.73 7.97
C PHE A 334 1.03 1.43 8.64
N THR A 335 1.50 0.88 9.75
CA THR A 335 2.76 1.28 10.41
C THR A 335 3.60 0.04 10.68
N GLY A 336 4.81 0.01 10.13
CA GLY A 336 5.69 -1.17 10.23
C GLY A 336 6.25 -1.40 11.64
N HIS A 337 6.64 -0.33 12.35
CA HIS A 337 7.41 -0.33 13.63
C HIS A 337 8.81 -0.97 13.53
N SER A 338 8.91 -2.11 12.86
CA SER A 338 10.13 -2.81 12.49
C SER A 338 9.85 -3.57 11.19
N LEU A 339 10.83 -3.64 10.28
CA LEU A 339 10.66 -4.28 8.98
C LEU A 339 11.46 -5.58 8.85
N GLY A 340 10.83 -6.61 8.26
CA GLY A 340 11.43 -7.93 8.05
C GLY A 340 12.66 -7.93 7.15
N ARG A 341 12.66 -7.18 6.04
CA ARG A 341 13.82 -7.10 5.12
C ARG A 341 15.02 -6.41 5.77
N ASP A 342 14.81 -5.30 6.48
CA ASP A 342 15.87 -4.62 7.23
C ASP A 342 16.43 -5.54 8.34
N LYS A 343 15.57 -6.18 9.13
CA LYS A 343 16.00 -7.15 10.16
C LYS A 343 16.81 -8.30 9.54
N MET A 344 16.38 -8.82 8.40
CA MET A 344 17.08 -9.89 7.68
C MET A 344 18.48 -9.44 7.24
N GLU A 345 18.60 -8.27 6.61
CA GLU A 345 19.88 -7.72 6.17
C GLU A 345 20.82 -7.50 7.36
N GLN A 346 20.32 -6.97 8.47
CA GLN A 346 21.10 -6.78 9.70
C GLN A 346 21.61 -8.10 10.29
N LEU A 347 20.76 -9.14 10.34
CA LEU A 347 21.16 -10.46 10.85
C LEU A 347 22.20 -11.14 9.94
N LEU A 348 22.04 -11.03 8.62
CA LEU A 348 23.02 -11.56 7.66
C LEU A 348 24.37 -10.83 7.76
N ARG A 349 24.37 -9.49 7.93
CA ARG A 349 25.60 -8.71 8.13
C ARG A 349 26.36 -9.08 9.40
N GLN A 350 25.67 -9.56 10.43
CA GLN A 350 26.34 -10.07 11.64
C GLN A 350 27.09 -11.39 11.40
N GLY A 351 26.77 -12.11 10.33
CA GLY A 351 27.46 -13.34 9.92
C GLY A 351 27.29 -14.53 10.88
N ARG A 352 26.38 -14.45 11.86
CA ARG A 352 26.18 -15.49 12.89
C ARG A 352 25.21 -16.59 12.49
N LEU A 353 24.27 -16.28 11.60
CA LEU A 353 23.19 -17.17 11.18
C LEU A 353 23.08 -17.15 9.66
N SER A 354 22.85 -18.32 9.08
CA SER A 354 22.49 -18.47 7.67
C SER A 354 21.06 -17.98 7.41
N ARG A 355 20.73 -17.77 6.14
CA ARG A 355 19.38 -17.37 5.71
C ARG A 355 18.30 -18.35 6.19
N ASP A 356 18.58 -19.64 6.15
CA ASP A 356 17.61 -20.68 6.51
C ASP A 356 17.42 -20.76 8.02
N GLU A 357 18.48 -20.61 8.82
CA GLU A 357 18.38 -20.52 10.28
C GLU A 357 17.61 -19.28 10.74
N ILE A 358 17.83 -18.13 10.07
CA ILE A 358 17.06 -16.91 10.32
C ILE A 358 15.58 -17.16 10.02
N ASN A 359 15.26 -17.80 8.90
CA ASN A 359 13.87 -18.09 8.55
C ASN A 359 13.23 -19.10 9.50
N ALA A 360 13.94 -20.16 9.90
CA ALA A 360 13.44 -21.14 10.85
C ALA A 360 13.10 -20.51 12.21
N THR A 361 13.95 -19.59 12.68
CA THR A 361 13.80 -18.91 13.99
C THR A 361 12.72 -17.83 13.96
N TYR A 362 12.77 -16.93 12.97
CA TYR A 362 11.97 -15.70 12.96
C TYR A 362 10.77 -15.74 12.01
N LYS A 363 10.60 -16.84 11.26
CA LYS A 363 9.62 -16.96 10.16
C LYS A 363 9.69 -15.75 9.21
N ILE A 364 10.91 -15.29 8.95
CA ILE A 364 11.18 -13.97 8.36
C ILE A 364 10.57 -13.85 6.96
N MET A 365 10.52 -14.94 6.20
CA MET A 365 9.95 -14.94 4.86
C MET A 365 8.43 -14.77 4.87
N ARG A 366 7.73 -15.38 5.85
CA ARG A 366 6.29 -15.20 6.04
C ARG A 366 5.95 -13.78 6.49
N ARG A 367 6.79 -13.21 7.37
CA ARG A 367 6.71 -11.80 7.80
C ARG A 367 6.87 -10.84 6.62
N ILE A 368 7.88 -11.05 5.76
CA ILE A 368 8.11 -10.18 4.60
C ILE A 368 6.92 -10.22 3.64
N GLU A 369 6.32 -11.39 3.40
CA GLU A 369 5.12 -11.46 2.52
C GLU A 369 3.91 -10.74 3.14
N ALA A 370 3.73 -10.79 4.46
CA ALA A 370 2.70 -10.01 5.15
C ALA A 370 2.91 -8.49 4.98
N GLU A 371 4.16 -8.02 5.10
CA GLU A 371 4.52 -6.62 4.91
C GLU A 371 4.32 -6.18 3.45
N GLU A 372 4.65 -7.02 2.47
CA GLU A 372 4.40 -6.74 1.04
C GLU A 372 2.90 -6.68 0.73
N LEU A 373 2.09 -7.61 1.26
CA LEU A 373 0.63 -7.54 1.13
C LEU A 373 0.06 -6.26 1.76
N SER A 374 0.60 -5.87 2.93
CA SER A 374 0.21 -4.63 3.61
C SER A 374 0.52 -3.41 2.75
N LEU A 375 1.68 -3.36 2.09
CA LEU A 375 2.01 -2.30 1.12
C LEU A 375 1.09 -2.28 -0.09
N ASP A 376 0.71 -3.45 -0.60
CA ASP A 376 -0.18 -3.58 -1.75
C ASP A 376 -1.59 -3.03 -1.44
N ALA A 377 -2.11 -3.29 -0.23
CA ALA A 377 -3.45 -2.91 0.20
C ALA A 377 -3.56 -1.48 0.79
N SER A 378 -2.47 -0.91 1.31
CA SER A 378 -2.51 0.38 2.02
C SER A 378 -2.83 1.57 1.12
N GLU A 379 -3.54 2.55 1.68
CA GLU A 379 -3.60 3.92 1.16
C GLU A 379 -2.37 4.71 1.59
N ILE A 380 -2.07 4.60 2.88
CA ILE A 380 -1.07 5.40 3.58
C ILE A 380 -0.24 4.47 4.46
N VAL A 381 1.07 4.64 4.39
CA VAL A 381 2.01 4.03 5.31
C VAL A 381 2.59 5.14 6.17
N ILE A 382 2.38 5.04 7.47
CA ILE A 382 2.86 6.01 8.45
C ILE A 382 4.21 5.52 8.99
N THR A 383 5.22 6.35 8.86
CA THR A 383 6.57 6.13 9.39
C THR A 383 6.91 7.15 10.47
N SER A 384 7.83 6.79 11.37
CA SER A 384 8.29 7.74 12.40
C SER A 384 9.31 8.74 11.85
N THR A 385 10.04 8.35 10.81
CA THR A 385 11.13 9.14 10.21
C THR A 385 11.16 9.01 8.70
N ARG A 386 11.85 9.94 8.05
CA ARG A 386 12.15 9.92 6.61
C ARG A 386 13.20 8.86 6.27
N GLN A 387 14.14 8.59 7.19
CA GLN A 387 15.11 7.50 7.03
C GLN A 387 14.40 6.15 6.86
N GLU A 388 13.36 5.88 7.65
CA GLU A 388 12.56 4.66 7.54
C GLU A 388 12.03 4.48 6.11
N ILE A 389 11.56 5.56 5.48
CA ILE A 389 11.07 5.56 4.09
C ILE A 389 12.22 5.29 3.09
N GLU A 390 13.32 6.04 3.21
CA GLU A 390 14.37 6.08 2.19
C GLU A 390 15.33 4.88 2.26
N GLU A 391 15.53 4.29 3.44
CA GLU A 391 16.48 3.20 3.65
C GLU A 391 15.81 1.85 3.92
N GLN A 392 14.73 1.80 4.72
CA GLN A 392 14.13 0.51 5.11
C GLN A 392 13.00 0.09 4.17
N TRP A 393 12.01 0.96 3.92
CA TRP A 393 10.91 0.67 2.99
C TRP A 393 11.40 0.50 1.55
N ARG A 394 12.48 1.17 1.17
CA ARG A 394 13.11 1.02 -0.15
C ARG A 394 13.66 -0.39 -0.41
N LEU A 395 13.79 -1.22 0.62
CA LEU A 395 14.17 -2.62 0.46
C LEU A 395 13.04 -3.46 -0.14
N TYR A 396 11.77 -3.01 -0.09
CA TYR A 396 10.60 -3.80 -0.50
C TYR A 396 10.30 -3.65 -1.99
N ASP A 397 9.84 -4.73 -2.62
CA ASP A 397 9.59 -4.73 -4.06
C ASP A 397 8.37 -3.87 -4.43
N GLY A 398 7.44 -3.71 -3.48
CA GLY A 398 6.29 -2.83 -3.59
C GLY A 398 6.57 -1.34 -3.46
N PHE A 399 7.81 -0.89 -3.20
CA PHE A 399 8.07 0.52 -2.92
C PHE A 399 9.33 1.15 -3.57
N ASP A 400 9.14 2.28 -4.23
CA ASP A 400 10.14 3.15 -4.86
C ASP A 400 9.65 4.61 -4.73
N PRO A 401 10.35 5.45 -3.93
CA PRO A 401 10.00 6.85 -3.74
C PRO A 401 9.90 7.67 -5.04
N ILE A 402 10.69 7.33 -6.07
CA ILE A 402 10.70 8.07 -7.32
C ILE A 402 9.46 7.75 -8.15
N LEU A 403 9.10 6.47 -8.22
CA LEU A 403 7.92 6.02 -8.95
C LEU A 403 6.64 6.51 -8.26
N GLU A 404 6.57 6.43 -6.93
CA GLU A 404 5.44 6.91 -6.14
C GLU A 404 5.15 8.40 -6.41
N ARG A 405 6.19 9.26 -6.35
CA ARG A 405 6.05 10.70 -6.65
C ARG A 405 5.54 10.95 -8.06
N LYS A 406 6.03 10.18 -9.05
CA LYS A 406 5.58 10.30 -10.45
C LYS A 406 4.12 9.92 -10.62
N LEU A 407 3.68 8.82 -10.00
CA LEU A 407 2.28 8.38 -10.02
C LEU A 407 1.39 9.42 -9.35
N ARG A 408 1.79 9.94 -8.19
CA ARG A 408 1.06 11.00 -7.50
C ARG A 408 0.91 12.27 -8.33
N ALA A 409 1.98 12.71 -8.99
CA ALA A 409 1.93 13.87 -9.88
C ALA A 409 0.98 13.64 -11.08
N ARG A 410 0.91 12.42 -11.61
CA ARG A 410 -0.04 12.05 -12.67
C ARG A 410 -1.48 12.04 -12.17
N ILE A 411 -1.75 11.42 -11.02
CA ILE A 411 -3.08 11.39 -10.39
C ILE A 411 -3.59 12.81 -10.15
N ARG A 412 -2.75 13.70 -9.59
CA ARG A 412 -3.10 15.12 -9.38
C ARG A 412 -3.44 15.88 -10.66
N ARG A 413 -2.96 15.42 -11.81
CA ARG A 413 -3.20 16.01 -13.12
C ARG A 413 -4.33 15.32 -13.89
N ASN A 414 -5.07 14.40 -13.24
CA ASN A 414 -6.08 13.53 -13.87
C ASN A 414 -5.54 12.79 -15.11
N VAL A 415 -4.28 12.34 -15.04
CA VAL A 415 -3.65 11.53 -16.08
C VAL A 415 -3.73 10.05 -15.69
N SER A 416 -4.09 9.18 -16.64
CA SER A 416 -4.14 7.74 -16.40
C SER A 416 -2.79 7.20 -15.92
N CYS A 417 -2.86 6.44 -14.83
CA CYS A 417 -1.76 5.66 -14.30
C CYS A 417 -1.81 4.19 -14.73
N TYR A 418 -2.79 3.79 -15.57
CA TYR A 418 -2.95 2.41 -16.04
C TYR A 418 -3.07 1.39 -14.90
N GLY A 419 -3.82 1.73 -13.86
CA GLY A 419 -3.93 0.91 -12.64
C GLY A 419 -2.71 0.89 -11.75
N ARG A 420 -1.65 1.63 -12.08
CA ARG A 420 -0.45 1.68 -11.24
C ARG A 420 -0.70 2.52 -10.01
N PHE A 421 -0.34 1.98 -8.87
CA PHE A 421 -0.51 2.62 -7.59
C PHE A 421 0.62 2.24 -6.62
N MET A 422 1.06 3.20 -5.82
CA MET A 422 1.95 2.98 -4.68
C MET A 422 1.41 3.72 -3.46
N PRO A 423 1.45 3.12 -2.26
CA PRO A 423 0.94 3.75 -1.06
C PRO A 423 1.69 5.04 -0.76
N ARG A 424 0.97 6.02 -0.22
CA ARG A 424 1.58 7.28 0.21
C ARG A 424 2.33 7.06 1.51
N MET A 425 3.65 7.20 1.48
CA MET A 425 4.45 7.24 2.71
C MET A 425 4.33 8.62 3.37
N VAL A 426 4.02 8.65 4.67
CA VAL A 426 3.90 9.89 5.44
C VAL A 426 4.68 9.76 6.75
N VAL A 427 5.54 10.73 7.02
CA VAL A 427 6.20 10.85 8.31
C VAL A 427 5.21 11.49 9.29
N ILE A 428 4.77 10.73 10.30
CA ILE A 428 4.01 11.25 11.45
C ILE A 428 4.74 10.76 12.70
N PRO A 429 5.58 11.60 13.32
CA PRO A 429 6.38 11.18 14.46
C PRO A 429 5.48 10.77 15.63
N PRO A 430 5.88 9.80 16.47
CA PRO A 430 5.14 9.45 17.69
C PRO A 430 4.95 10.69 18.58
N GLY A 431 3.81 10.71 19.27
CA GLY A 431 3.55 11.71 20.30
C GLY A 431 4.23 11.35 21.63
N MET A 432 4.48 12.37 22.45
CA MET A 432 4.79 12.24 23.88
C MET A 432 3.86 13.13 24.71
N GLU A 433 3.68 12.76 25.97
CA GLU A 433 2.93 13.56 26.94
C GLU A 433 3.87 14.58 27.61
N PHE A 434 3.52 15.86 27.54
CA PHE A 434 4.32 16.95 28.11
C PHE A 434 3.73 17.55 29.39
N HIS A 435 2.56 17.08 29.87
CA HIS A 435 1.84 17.66 31.00
C HIS A 435 2.63 17.69 32.33
N HIS A 436 3.61 16.80 32.49
CA HIS A 436 4.47 16.76 33.68
C HIS A 436 5.75 17.60 33.55
N ILE A 437 5.99 18.20 32.38
CA ILE A 437 7.19 18.98 32.09
C ILE A 437 6.87 20.45 32.29
N ILE A 438 7.14 20.96 33.50
CA ILE A 438 7.03 22.39 33.82
C ILE A 438 8.40 23.03 33.49
N PRO A 439 8.48 23.95 32.51
CA PRO A 439 9.70 24.73 32.31
C PRO A 439 9.93 25.61 33.55
N HIS A 440 11.02 25.37 34.28
CA HIS A 440 11.47 26.30 35.32
C HIS A 440 12.44 27.30 34.70
N ASP A 441 12.12 28.58 34.79
CA ASP A 441 12.93 29.70 34.27
C ASP A 441 13.96 30.24 35.29
N GLY A 442 14.22 29.53 36.39
CA GLY A 442 15.15 29.97 37.44
C GLY A 442 16.62 29.71 37.09
N ASP A 443 17.39 30.77 36.81
CA ASP A 443 18.86 30.75 36.77
C ASP A 443 19.43 30.47 38.18
N MET A 444 20.58 29.77 38.27
CA MET A 444 21.27 29.47 39.55
C MET A 444 21.68 30.70 40.37
N ASP A 445 21.74 31.88 39.74
CA ASP A 445 22.29 33.09 40.34
C ASP A 445 21.25 33.90 41.16
N THR A 446 19.95 33.61 41.00
CA THR A 446 18.86 34.38 41.63
C THR A 446 18.32 33.83 42.95
N GLU A 447 18.79 32.67 43.43
CA GLU A 447 18.32 32.06 44.70
C GLU A 447 19.25 32.33 45.91
N THR A 448 20.10 33.37 45.84
CA THR A 448 21.05 33.69 46.93
C THR A 448 20.50 34.65 47.98
N GLU A 449 19.27 35.16 47.84
CA GLU A 449 18.68 36.04 48.85
C GLU A 449 17.26 35.58 49.25
N ALA A 450 17.13 35.26 50.54
CA ALA A 450 15.92 34.95 51.32
C ALA A 450 15.38 33.51 51.28
N ASN A 451 15.89 32.66 52.19
CA ASN A 451 15.13 32.19 53.37
C ASN A 451 16.05 31.39 54.31
N GLU A 452 16.25 31.91 55.52
CA GLU A 452 17.10 31.32 56.58
C GLU A 452 16.45 30.15 57.35
N ASP A 453 15.32 29.60 56.88
CA ASP A 453 14.69 28.44 57.51
C ASP A 453 14.60 27.23 56.57
N GLY A 454 15.53 26.28 56.75
CA GLY A 454 15.24 24.83 56.66
C GLY A 454 15.16 24.15 55.29
N LYS A 455 16.33 23.67 54.82
CA LYS A 455 16.58 22.67 53.74
C LYS A 455 16.26 23.11 52.31
N SER A 456 17.31 23.49 51.59
CA SER A 456 17.37 23.45 50.12
C SER A 456 16.93 22.07 49.59
N SER A 457 15.70 21.96 49.09
CA SER A 457 15.11 20.71 48.60
C SER A 457 15.54 20.44 47.14
N TYR A 458 16.84 20.17 46.94
CA TYR A 458 17.29 19.64 45.65
C TYR A 458 16.94 18.15 45.55
N PRO A 459 16.55 17.65 44.35
CA PRO A 459 16.34 16.23 44.12
C PRO A 459 17.58 15.42 44.55
N PRO A 460 17.43 14.27 45.24
CA PRO A 460 18.56 13.48 45.70
C PRO A 460 19.56 13.10 44.60
N ILE A 461 19.08 12.84 43.38
CA ILE A 461 19.91 12.51 42.23
C ILE A 461 20.90 13.61 41.85
N TRP A 462 20.61 14.88 42.16
CA TRP A 462 21.54 15.98 41.90
C TRP A 462 22.80 15.87 42.74
N ALA A 463 22.68 15.52 44.02
CA ALA A 463 23.83 15.30 44.90
C ALA A 463 24.68 14.12 44.44
N GLU A 464 24.04 13.04 43.99
CA GLU A 464 24.70 11.86 43.44
C GLU A 464 25.52 12.16 42.18
N ILE A 465 25.08 13.12 41.35
CA ILE A 465 25.82 13.56 40.17
C ILE A 465 26.92 14.56 40.57
N MET A 466 26.58 15.58 41.38
CA MET A 466 27.49 16.68 41.72
C MET A 466 28.73 16.23 42.49
N ARG A 467 28.66 15.12 43.26
CA ARG A 467 29.82 14.58 44.01
C ARG A 467 31.00 14.18 43.14
N PHE A 468 30.80 13.98 41.83
CA PHE A 468 31.87 13.65 40.89
C PHE A 468 32.66 14.87 40.42
N PHE A 469 32.15 16.10 40.64
CA PHE A 469 32.71 17.30 40.06
C PHE A 469 33.50 18.14 41.06
N SER A 470 34.68 18.60 40.63
CA SER A 470 35.45 19.60 41.40
C SER A 470 34.81 20.99 41.31
N ASN A 471 34.18 21.32 40.17
CA ASN A 471 33.38 22.53 40.00
C ASN A 471 32.01 22.17 39.41
N PRO A 472 30.98 21.96 40.25
CA PRO A 472 29.63 21.61 39.79
C PRO A 472 28.89 22.72 39.01
N ARG A 473 29.38 23.97 39.01
CA ARG A 473 28.72 25.10 38.32
C ARG A 473 28.99 25.15 36.82
N LYS A 474 29.96 24.38 36.31
CA LYS A 474 30.22 24.34 34.87
C LYS A 474 29.04 23.72 34.12
N PRO A 475 28.73 24.19 32.90
CA PRO A 475 27.80 23.55 32.00
C PRO A 475 27.96 22.04 31.90
N MET A 476 26.85 21.32 31.99
CA MET A 476 26.82 19.87 31.90
C MET A 476 26.61 19.41 30.46
N ILE A 477 27.53 18.61 29.94
CA ILE A 477 27.32 17.80 28.73
C ILE A 477 26.70 16.48 29.19
N LEU A 478 25.43 16.26 28.89
CA LEU A 478 24.66 15.10 29.34
C LEU A 478 24.52 14.07 28.22
N ALA A 479 24.95 12.84 28.47
CA ALA A 479 24.62 11.69 27.65
C ALA A 479 23.83 10.66 28.48
N LEU A 480 22.64 10.29 28.00
CA LEU A 480 21.77 9.30 28.63
C LEU A 480 21.52 8.16 27.64
N ALA A 481 22.16 7.02 27.88
CA ALA A 481 22.06 5.85 27.02
C ALA A 481 22.59 4.59 27.73
N ARG A 482 22.10 3.42 27.35
CA ARG A 482 22.68 2.14 27.79
C ARG A 482 24.15 2.03 27.32
N PRO A 483 25.03 1.36 28.08
CA PRO A 483 26.43 1.15 27.71
C PRO A 483 26.57 0.10 26.59
N ASP A 484 26.04 0.41 25.41
CA ASP A 484 26.05 -0.43 24.22
C ASP A 484 27.03 0.14 23.17
N PRO A 485 27.81 -0.67 22.44
CA PRO A 485 28.73 -0.19 21.41
C PRO A 485 28.07 0.70 20.36
N LYS A 486 26.80 0.45 20.01
CA LYS A 486 26.04 1.25 19.04
C LYS A 486 25.78 2.67 19.51
N LYS A 487 25.71 2.89 20.83
CA LYS A 487 25.51 4.22 21.44
C LYS A 487 26.79 5.06 21.46
N ASN A 488 27.95 4.47 21.13
CA ASN A 488 29.19 5.19 20.82
C ASN A 488 29.69 6.14 21.92
N LEU A 489 29.39 5.82 23.19
CA LEU A 489 29.78 6.65 24.34
C LEU A 489 31.32 6.73 24.51
N THR A 490 32.05 5.73 24.04
CA THR A 490 33.53 5.71 24.08
C THR A 490 34.14 6.83 23.23
N THR A 491 33.58 7.11 22.06
CA THR A 491 34.06 8.20 21.19
C THR A 491 33.76 9.56 21.78
N LEU A 492 32.60 9.71 22.45
CA LEU A 492 32.28 10.93 23.21
C LEU A 492 33.31 11.22 24.30
N VAL A 493 33.70 10.21 25.08
CA VAL A 493 34.70 10.40 26.15
C VAL A 493 36.07 10.77 25.57
N LYS A 494 36.46 10.20 24.42
CA LYS A 494 37.70 10.60 23.72
C LYS A 494 37.64 12.04 23.22
N ALA A 495 36.52 12.42 22.57
CA ALA A 495 36.29 13.78 22.08
C ALA A 495 36.40 14.81 23.21
N PHE A 496 35.79 14.53 24.37
CA PHE A 496 35.90 15.36 25.56
C PHE A 496 37.32 15.37 26.14
N GLY A 497 37.96 14.20 26.26
CA GLY A 497 39.28 14.07 26.87
C GLY A 497 40.40 14.79 26.11
N GLU A 498 40.35 14.77 24.78
CA GLU A 498 41.36 15.38 23.90
C GLU A 498 41.13 16.88 23.66
N CYS A 499 39.91 17.39 23.85
CA CYS A 499 39.58 18.81 23.67
C CYS A 499 39.74 19.60 24.97
N ARG A 500 40.93 20.17 25.20
CA ARG A 500 41.21 21.00 26.40
C ARG A 500 40.23 22.18 26.60
N PRO A 501 39.89 22.98 25.57
CA PRO A 501 38.94 24.09 25.74
C PRO A 501 37.56 23.61 26.21
N LEU A 502 37.12 22.44 25.75
CA LEU A 502 35.83 21.87 26.16
C LEU A 502 35.83 21.45 27.63
N ARG A 503 36.93 20.85 28.11
CA ARG A 503 37.13 20.45 29.52
C ARG A 503 37.21 21.65 30.48
N GLU A 504 37.81 22.74 30.01
CA GLU A 504 37.87 23.98 30.79
C GLU A 504 36.49 24.58 31.00
N LEU A 505 35.62 24.51 29.99
CA LEU A 505 34.28 25.12 30.00
C LEU A 505 33.17 24.25 30.57
N ALA A 506 33.23 22.92 30.44
CA ALA A 506 32.12 22.02 30.79
C ALA A 506 32.53 20.79 31.59
N ASN A 507 31.55 20.15 32.23
CA ASN A 507 31.64 18.82 32.82
C ASN A 507 30.88 17.81 31.96
N LEU A 508 31.28 16.53 31.98
CA LEU A 508 30.62 15.45 31.25
C LEU A 508 29.84 14.54 32.21
N THR A 509 28.56 14.28 31.95
CA THR A 509 27.72 13.35 32.73
C THR A 509 27.25 12.21 31.85
N LEU A 510 27.53 10.98 32.26
CA LEU A 510 27.19 9.75 31.57
C LEU A 510 26.20 8.92 32.40
N ILE A 511 24.91 8.95 32.05
CA ILE A 511 23.89 8.10 32.66
C ILE A 511 23.81 6.79 31.88
N MET A 512 24.46 5.75 32.40
CA MET A 512 24.74 4.49 31.70
C MET A 512 24.01 3.26 32.27
N GLY A 513 22.71 3.39 32.53
CA GLY A 513 21.93 2.31 33.15
C GLY A 513 22.33 2.05 34.61
N ASN A 514 21.59 1.14 35.27
CA ASN A 514 21.85 0.76 36.65
C ASN A 514 22.83 -0.41 36.73
N ARG A 515 23.72 -0.38 37.74
CA ARG A 515 24.67 -1.47 38.00
C ARG A 515 25.05 -1.55 39.48
N ASP A 516 25.12 -2.77 40.02
CA ASP A 516 25.70 -3.03 41.33
C ASP A 516 27.19 -3.36 41.17
N ASN A 517 27.48 -4.41 40.39
CA ASN A 517 28.80 -4.95 40.07
C ASN A 517 29.04 -4.99 38.54
N ILE A 518 30.27 -4.69 38.10
CA ILE A 518 30.66 -4.72 36.68
C ILE A 518 30.74 -6.16 36.18
N ASP A 519 31.17 -7.10 37.02
CA ASP A 519 31.37 -8.51 36.63
C ASP A 519 30.05 -9.25 36.37
N GLU A 520 28.93 -8.73 36.88
CA GLU A 520 27.58 -9.28 36.70
C GLU A 520 26.86 -8.70 35.47
N MET A 521 27.45 -7.70 34.81
CA MET A 521 26.89 -7.11 33.59
C MET A 521 27.10 -8.06 32.40
N SER A 522 26.23 -7.95 31.38
CA SER A 522 26.47 -8.62 30.09
C SER A 522 27.86 -8.28 29.54
N GLY A 523 28.60 -9.24 28.98
CA GLY A 523 29.98 -9.03 28.54
C GLY A 523 30.19 -7.84 27.61
N THR A 524 29.22 -7.55 26.73
CA THR A 524 29.27 -6.36 25.85
C THR A 524 29.16 -5.05 26.65
N SER A 525 28.18 -4.95 27.54
CA SER A 525 27.97 -3.75 28.38
C SER A 525 29.13 -3.52 29.35
N ALA A 526 29.64 -4.60 29.96
CA ALA A 526 30.82 -4.55 30.82
C ALA A 526 32.04 -4.02 30.05
N SER A 527 32.28 -4.53 28.84
CA SER A 527 33.40 -4.09 27.99
C SER A 527 33.35 -2.61 27.64
N VAL A 528 32.16 -2.08 27.29
CA VAL A 528 31.98 -0.65 27.01
C VAL A 528 32.27 0.19 28.25
N LEU A 529 31.72 -0.18 29.40
CA LEU A 529 31.95 0.54 30.66
C LEU A 529 33.43 0.52 31.07
N LEU A 530 34.08 -0.65 31.01
CA LEU A 530 35.51 -0.79 31.29
C LEU A 530 36.36 0.07 30.35
N SER A 531 35.97 0.15 29.07
CA SER A 531 36.63 1.02 28.10
C SER A 531 36.48 2.50 28.48
N ILE A 532 35.30 2.93 28.91
CA ILE A 532 35.07 4.30 29.40
C ILE A 532 35.93 4.61 30.63
N LEU A 533 35.98 3.70 31.61
CA LEU A 533 36.81 3.87 32.81
C LEU A 533 38.31 4.00 32.47
N LYS A 534 38.80 3.18 31.54
CA LYS A 534 40.19 3.31 31.02
C LYS A 534 40.45 4.65 30.34
N LEU A 535 39.47 5.21 29.64
CA LEU A 535 39.61 6.53 29.01
C LEU A 535 39.59 7.66 30.03
N ILE A 536 38.76 7.57 31.07
CA ILE A 536 38.74 8.53 32.19
C ILE A 536 40.12 8.60 32.85
N ASP A 537 40.72 7.44 33.11
CA ASP A 537 42.08 7.34 33.67
C ASP A 537 43.14 7.89 32.70
N LYS A 538 43.11 7.44 31.43
CA LYS A 538 44.06 7.86 30.38
C LYS A 538 44.13 9.38 30.20
N TYR A 539 43.00 10.08 30.25
CA TYR A 539 42.92 11.53 30.01
C TYR A 539 42.89 12.38 31.29
N ASP A 540 43.03 11.74 32.46
CA ASP A 540 42.95 12.36 33.80
C ASP A 540 41.68 13.22 33.94
N LEU A 541 40.52 12.57 33.85
CA LEU A 541 39.20 13.21 33.85
C LEU A 541 38.51 13.19 35.22
N TYR A 542 39.23 12.84 36.28
CA TYR A 542 38.73 12.88 37.65
C TYR A 542 38.29 14.31 38.02
N GLY A 543 37.14 14.45 38.68
CA GLY A 543 36.57 15.77 38.98
C GLY A 543 35.84 16.46 37.82
N GLN A 544 35.82 15.86 36.62
CA GLN A 544 35.22 16.44 35.40
C GLN A 544 34.15 15.52 34.76
N VAL A 545 34.13 14.22 35.09
CA VAL A 545 33.21 13.24 34.52
C VAL A 545 32.38 12.56 35.63
N ALA A 546 31.05 12.61 35.51
CA ALA A 546 30.11 11.90 36.37
C ALA A 546 29.54 10.65 35.69
N TYR A 547 29.43 9.56 36.44
CA TYR A 547 28.90 8.27 35.94
C TYR A 547 28.19 7.51 37.09
N PRO A 548 27.06 8.05 37.60
CA PRO A 548 26.36 7.48 38.75
C PRO A 548 25.99 6.01 38.53
N LYS A 549 25.90 5.25 39.63
CA LYS A 549 25.59 3.81 39.59
C LYS A 549 24.11 3.51 39.43
N HIS A 550 23.24 4.33 40.03
CA HIS A 550 21.81 4.08 40.10
C HIS A 550 21.02 5.35 39.78
N HIS A 551 19.88 5.15 39.13
CA HIS A 551 18.82 6.13 38.93
C HIS A 551 17.49 5.39 38.76
N THR A 552 16.40 6.06 39.07
CA THR A 552 15.03 5.61 38.83
C THR A 552 14.44 6.35 37.62
N GLN A 553 13.34 5.85 37.07
CA GLN A 553 12.66 6.52 35.95
C GLN A 553 12.18 7.94 36.34
N SER A 554 11.77 8.14 37.59
CA SER A 554 11.38 9.43 38.15
C SER A 554 12.54 10.42 38.28
N ASP A 555 13.79 9.95 38.34
CA ASP A 555 14.97 10.82 38.39
C ASP A 555 15.31 11.42 37.02
N VAL A 556 14.89 10.81 35.91
CA VAL A 556 15.30 11.20 34.56
C VAL A 556 14.91 12.66 34.22
N PRO A 557 13.67 13.13 34.48
CA PRO A 557 13.31 14.54 34.32
C PRO A 557 14.21 15.48 35.13
N ASP A 558 14.56 15.09 36.36
CA ASP A 558 15.45 15.87 37.22
C ASP A 558 16.87 16.00 36.69
N ILE A 559 17.37 14.95 36.03
CA ILE A 559 18.68 14.97 35.38
C ILE A 559 18.67 15.95 34.19
N TYR A 560 17.61 15.93 33.37
CA TYR A 560 17.46 16.91 32.29
C TYR A 560 17.36 18.35 32.84
N ARG A 561 16.58 18.56 33.92
CA ARG A 561 16.49 19.86 34.61
C ARG A 561 17.85 20.36 35.10
N LEU A 562 18.65 19.49 35.71
CA LEU A 562 19.99 19.85 36.19
C LEU A 562 20.91 20.28 35.04
N ALA A 563 20.89 19.53 33.93
CA ALA A 563 21.67 19.89 32.76
C ALA A 563 21.21 21.23 32.16
N ALA A 564 19.89 21.50 32.10
CA ALA A 564 19.36 22.76 31.60
C ALA A 564 19.73 23.93 32.52
N LYS A 565 19.61 23.74 33.85
CA LYS A 565 19.92 24.75 34.88
C LYS A 565 21.40 25.17 34.86
N THR A 566 22.31 24.25 34.50
CA THR A 566 23.74 24.56 34.32
C THR A 566 24.09 25.17 32.96
N LYS A 567 23.10 25.48 32.10
CA LYS A 567 23.30 25.93 30.70
C LYS A 567 24.08 24.90 29.87
N GLY A 568 23.80 23.63 30.14
CA GLY A 568 24.42 22.46 29.53
C GLY A 568 23.81 22.05 28.18
N VAL A 569 24.29 20.94 27.62
CA VAL A 569 23.89 20.41 26.31
C VAL A 569 23.63 18.91 26.42
N PHE A 570 22.58 18.42 25.77
CA PHE A 570 22.35 16.98 25.65
C PHE A 570 23.05 16.43 24.40
N ILE A 571 23.66 15.25 24.49
CA ILE A 571 24.31 14.61 23.35
C ILE A 571 23.87 13.15 23.14
N ASN A 572 23.53 12.83 21.89
CA ASN A 572 23.36 11.46 21.40
C ASN A 572 24.38 11.16 20.28
N PRO A 573 25.53 10.54 20.59
CA PRO A 573 26.60 10.29 19.62
C PRO A 573 26.47 8.93 18.91
N ALA A 574 25.31 8.27 18.98
CA ALA A 574 25.12 6.91 18.46
C ALA A 574 25.48 6.79 16.98
N PHE A 575 26.00 5.62 16.56
CA PHE A 575 26.34 5.39 15.15
C PHE A 575 25.12 5.51 14.24
N ILE A 576 23.96 5.03 14.72
CA ILE A 576 22.64 5.18 14.12
C ILE A 576 21.63 5.31 15.27
N GLU A 577 20.74 6.29 15.21
CA GLU A 577 19.60 6.42 16.12
C GLU A 577 18.30 6.37 15.31
N PRO A 578 17.48 5.31 15.41
CA PRO A 578 16.29 5.15 14.56
C PRO A 578 15.25 6.26 14.73
N PHE A 579 15.08 6.78 15.95
CA PHE A 579 14.19 7.92 16.23
C PHE A 579 14.85 8.90 17.20
N GLY A 580 14.98 8.51 18.48
CA GLY A 580 15.63 9.30 19.52
C GLY A 580 14.66 10.02 20.47
N LEU A 581 13.81 9.27 21.19
CA LEU A 581 12.89 9.84 22.20
C LEU A 581 13.63 10.69 23.24
N THR A 582 14.84 10.29 23.66
CA THR A 582 15.66 11.06 24.61
C THR A 582 16.01 12.46 24.12
N LEU A 583 16.07 12.68 22.80
CA LEU A 583 16.28 14.01 22.22
C LEU A 583 15.04 14.90 22.42
N ILE A 584 13.85 14.34 22.24
CA ILE A 584 12.58 15.03 22.45
C ILE A 584 12.41 15.32 23.94
N GLU A 585 12.69 14.35 24.81
CA GLU A 585 12.66 14.54 26.27
C GLU A 585 13.62 15.66 26.70
N ALA A 586 14.87 15.65 26.23
CA ALA A 586 15.84 16.69 26.53
C ALA A 586 15.38 18.07 26.03
N ALA A 587 14.88 18.14 24.80
CA ALA A 587 14.37 19.38 24.21
C ALA A 587 13.17 19.95 24.99
N ALA A 588 12.28 19.08 25.48
CA ALA A 588 11.14 19.48 26.31
C ALA A 588 11.56 20.13 27.63
N HIS A 589 12.73 19.78 28.17
CA HIS A 589 13.32 20.41 29.35
C HIS A 589 14.21 21.61 29.00
N GLY A 590 14.21 22.06 27.75
CA GLY A 590 14.94 23.24 27.29
C GLY A 590 16.43 23.02 27.04
N LEU A 591 16.87 21.77 26.85
CA LEU A 591 18.25 21.46 26.49
C LEU A 591 18.48 21.58 24.98
N PRO A 592 19.48 22.36 24.55
CA PRO A 592 20.03 22.23 23.20
C PRO A 592 20.65 20.85 23.02
N MET A 593 20.57 20.32 21.79
CA MET A 593 21.04 18.97 21.49
C MET A 593 22.22 18.94 20.50
N VAL A 594 23.13 17.98 20.69
CA VAL A 594 24.06 17.49 19.66
C VAL A 594 23.68 16.06 19.35
N ALA A 595 23.37 15.75 18.10
CA ALA A 595 22.92 14.41 17.74
C ALA A 595 23.59 13.88 16.48
N THR A 596 23.66 12.56 16.37
CA THR A 596 24.13 11.90 15.15
C THR A 596 23.33 12.33 13.93
N LYS A 597 24.01 12.56 12.81
CA LYS A 597 23.38 12.80 11.50
C LYS A 597 22.81 11.52 10.86
N ASN A 598 22.95 10.38 11.52
CA ASN A 598 22.51 9.08 11.02
C ASN A 598 21.20 8.66 11.71
N GLY A 599 20.09 8.97 11.06
CA GLY A 599 18.76 8.46 11.37
C GLY A 599 17.76 9.51 11.84
N GLY A 600 16.84 9.11 12.73
CA GLY A 600 15.75 9.95 13.21
C GLY A 600 16.12 11.32 13.79
N PRO A 601 17.30 11.53 14.41
CA PRO A 601 17.68 12.85 14.90
C PRO A 601 17.72 13.93 13.81
N VAL A 602 17.91 13.57 12.53
CA VAL A 602 17.88 14.52 11.42
C VAL A 602 16.50 15.16 11.27
N ASP A 603 15.44 14.37 11.42
CA ASP A 603 14.07 14.86 11.33
C ASP A 603 13.69 15.65 12.59
N ILE A 604 14.12 15.20 13.77
CA ILE A 604 13.92 15.92 15.03
C ILE A 604 14.58 17.29 14.97
N GLN A 605 15.85 17.37 14.52
CA GLN A 605 16.57 18.64 14.43
C GLN A 605 15.93 19.57 13.40
N ARG A 606 15.43 19.05 12.27
CA ARG A 606 14.73 19.85 11.25
C ARG A 606 13.45 20.49 11.81
N VAL A 607 12.69 19.78 12.64
CA VAL A 607 11.44 20.28 13.21
C VAL A 607 11.69 21.21 14.40
N LEU A 608 12.62 20.85 15.29
CA LEU A 608 12.85 21.62 16.52
C LEU A 608 13.77 22.82 16.33
N ASP A 609 14.72 22.78 15.38
CA ASP A 609 15.81 23.76 15.23
C ASP A 609 16.52 24.09 16.57
N ASN A 610 16.75 23.06 17.40
CA ASN A 610 17.24 23.18 18.77
C ASN A 610 18.66 22.64 18.98
N GLY A 611 19.44 22.44 17.91
CA GLY A 611 20.70 21.71 18.02
C GLY A 611 21.53 21.56 16.75
N LEU A 612 22.61 20.79 16.86
CA LEU A 612 23.58 20.51 15.80
C LEU A 612 23.65 19.01 15.49
N LEU A 613 23.79 18.66 14.21
CA LEU A 613 24.03 17.29 13.77
C LEU A 613 25.52 17.04 13.55
N VAL A 614 26.01 15.86 13.93
CA VAL A 614 27.42 15.46 13.83
C VAL A 614 27.61 14.11 13.17
N ASP A 615 28.76 13.88 12.54
CA ASP A 615 29.14 12.54 12.09
C ASP A 615 29.60 11.71 13.30
N PRO A 616 28.94 10.58 13.62
CA PRO A 616 29.33 9.79 14.78
C PRO A 616 30.70 9.09 14.62
N HIS A 617 31.26 9.03 13.41
CA HIS A 617 32.60 8.49 13.17
C HIS A 617 33.71 9.55 13.23
N ASP A 618 33.34 10.84 13.25
CA ASP A 618 34.27 11.96 13.35
C ASP A 618 34.30 12.50 14.79
N GLN A 619 35.32 12.10 15.53
CA GLN A 619 35.54 12.54 16.90
C GLN A 619 35.70 14.07 17.00
N GLN A 620 36.35 14.70 16.02
CA GLN A 620 36.57 16.16 16.03
C GLN A 620 35.26 16.90 15.81
N SER A 621 34.41 16.41 14.90
CA SER A 621 33.06 16.96 14.69
C SER A 621 32.23 16.96 15.97
N ILE A 622 32.32 15.91 16.80
CA ILE A 622 31.64 15.84 18.10
C ILE A 622 32.18 16.92 19.05
N ALA A 623 33.50 17.02 19.19
CA ALA A 623 34.14 18.00 20.08
C ALA A 623 33.81 19.45 19.67
N ASP A 624 33.87 19.77 18.39
CA ASP A 624 33.63 21.10 17.86
C ASP A 624 32.17 21.54 18.05
N ALA A 625 31.20 20.63 17.82
CA ALA A 625 29.78 20.91 18.02
C ALA A 625 29.45 21.18 19.49
N LEU A 626 29.99 20.35 20.40
CA LEU A 626 29.82 20.54 21.85
C LEU A 626 30.45 21.87 22.30
N LEU A 627 31.69 22.14 21.89
CA LEU A 627 32.38 23.38 22.22
C LEU A 627 31.62 24.61 21.71
N LYS A 628 31.11 24.55 20.48
CA LYS A 628 30.33 25.64 19.88
C LYS A 628 29.07 25.97 20.68
N LEU A 629 28.30 24.96 21.11
CA LEU A 629 27.07 25.18 21.87
C LEU A 629 27.34 25.65 23.31
N VAL A 630 28.36 25.11 23.97
CA VAL A 630 28.73 25.50 25.34
C VAL A 630 29.35 26.90 25.37
N ALA A 631 30.19 27.26 24.39
CA ALA A 631 30.88 28.54 24.37
C ALA A 631 29.98 29.71 23.89
N ASN A 632 29.04 29.46 22.98
CA ASN A 632 28.19 30.50 22.40
C ASN A 632 26.83 30.61 23.13
N LYS A 633 26.76 31.49 24.12
CA LYS A 633 25.54 31.75 24.91
C LYS A 633 24.33 32.17 24.06
N HIS A 634 24.53 32.93 22.98
CA HIS A 634 23.44 33.35 22.11
C HIS A 634 22.87 32.17 21.32
N LEU A 635 23.75 31.32 20.76
CA LEU A 635 23.33 30.11 20.06
C LEU A 635 22.59 29.16 21.01
N TRP A 636 23.11 28.97 22.23
CA TRP A 636 22.46 28.15 23.26
C TRP A 636 21.05 28.64 23.58
N ALA A 637 20.89 29.95 23.83
CA ALA A 637 19.59 30.55 24.15
C ALA A 637 18.59 30.41 22.99
N LYS A 638 19.06 30.61 21.74
CA LYS A 638 18.24 30.39 20.54
C LYS A 638 17.77 28.93 20.45
N CYS A 639 18.69 27.97 20.61
CA CYS A 639 18.35 26.54 20.56
C CYS A 639 17.35 26.15 21.65
N ARG A 640 17.52 26.65 22.89
CA ARG A 640 16.55 26.44 23.98
C ARG A 640 15.18 26.99 23.61
N ALA A 641 15.11 28.24 23.15
CA ALA A 641 13.85 28.89 22.79
C ALA A 641 13.12 28.15 21.66
N ASN A 642 13.84 27.74 20.63
CA ASN A 642 13.32 26.95 19.52
C ASN A 642 12.79 25.59 19.98
N GLY A 643 13.57 24.86 20.79
CA GLY A 643 13.17 23.57 21.35
C GLY A 643 11.87 23.66 22.14
N LEU A 644 11.79 24.58 23.11
CA LEU A 644 10.58 24.79 23.93
C LEU A 644 9.38 25.26 23.10
N LYS A 645 9.61 26.11 22.09
CA LYS A 645 8.54 26.58 21.19
C LYS A 645 7.96 25.44 20.36
N ASN A 646 8.81 24.59 19.78
CA ASN A 646 8.41 23.61 18.77
C ASN A 646 8.11 22.21 19.33
N ILE A 647 8.39 21.95 20.62
CA ILE A 647 8.25 20.62 21.21
C ILE A 647 6.82 20.03 21.12
N HIS A 648 5.80 20.90 21.14
CA HIS A 648 4.41 20.51 21.01
C HIS A 648 4.10 19.76 19.70
N LEU A 649 4.92 19.93 18.65
CA LEU A 649 4.79 19.19 17.39
C LEU A 649 5.06 17.68 17.53
N PHE A 650 5.74 17.27 18.61
CA PHE A 650 5.96 15.87 18.98
C PHE A 650 4.97 15.40 20.06
N SER A 651 3.79 16.01 20.16
CA SER A 651 2.74 15.62 21.10
C SER A 651 1.73 14.68 20.46
N TRP A 652 1.05 13.88 21.27
CA TRP A 652 -0.05 13.02 20.79
C TRP A 652 -1.19 13.79 20.12
N PRO A 653 -1.65 14.95 20.62
CA PRO A 653 -2.63 15.77 19.91
C PRO A 653 -2.19 16.18 18.50
N GLU A 654 -0.95 16.64 18.31
CA GLU A 654 -0.44 17.01 16.97
C GLU A 654 -0.27 15.79 16.04
N HIS A 655 0.16 14.66 16.60
CA HIS A 655 0.16 13.38 15.90
C HIS A 655 -1.25 13.06 15.36
N CYS A 656 -2.25 13.09 16.24
CA CYS A 656 -3.63 12.75 15.89
C CYS A 656 -4.26 13.75 14.91
N LYS A 657 -3.96 15.05 15.02
CA LYS A 657 -4.40 16.07 14.05
C LYS A 657 -3.88 15.75 12.65
N THR A 658 -2.58 15.46 12.54
CA THR A 658 -1.95 15.09 11.27
C THR A 658 -2.53 13.78 10.74
N TYR A 659 -2.67 12.78 11.61
CA TYR A 659 -3.26 11.48 11.31
C TYR A 659 -4.66 11.61 10.69
N LEU A 660 -5.57 12.33 11.36
CA LEU A 660 -6.96 12.52 10.93
C LEU A 660 -7.03 13.33 9.62
N SER A 661 -6.18 14.34 9.44
CA SER A 661 -6.05 15.08 8.18
C SER A 661 -5.66 14.18 7.01
N LYS A 662 -4.75 13.21 7.24
CA LYS A 662 -4.36 12.25 6.21
C LYS A 662 -5.48 11.26 5.90
N ILE A 663 -6.18 10.74 6.90
CA ILE A 663 -7.37 9.88 6.69
C ILE A 663 -8.43 10.60 5.86
N ALA A 664 -8.65 11.88 6.11
CA ALA A 664 -9.63 12.67 5.37
C ALA A 664 -9.35 12.78 3.87
N SER A 665 -8.07 12.70 3.50
CA SER A 665 -7.66 12.70 2.09
C SER A 665 -7.88 11.36 1.39
N CYS A 666 -8.17 10.29 2.14
CA CYS A 666 -8.55 9.00 1.58
C CYS A 666 -9.99 9.07 1.07
N LYS A 667 -10.22 8.56 -0.15
CA LYS A 667 -11.59 8.39 -0.65
C LYS A 667 -12.32 7.33 0.20
N PRO A 668 -13.58 7.57 0.62
CA PRO A 668 -14.36 6.57 1.34
C PRO A 668 -14.71 5.39 0.40
N ARG A 669 -14.51 4.16 0.86
CA ARG A 669 -14.68 2.93 0.05
C ARG A 669 -15.86 2.03 0.45
N GLN A 670 -16.77 2.54 1.28
CA GLN A 670 -17.77 1.74 1.99
C GLN A 670 -18.68 0.87 1.07
N PRO A 671 -19.21 -0.25 1.58
CA PRO A 671 -20.15 -1.13 0.87
C PRO A 671 -21.33 -0.38 0.22
N ARG A 672 -21.30 -0.26 -1.12
CA ARG A 672 -22.28 0.57 -1.87
C ARG A 672 -23.71 0.03 -1.86
N TRP A 673 -23.88 -1.28 -1.69
CA TRP A 673 -25.20 -1.93 -1.79
C TRP A 673 -26.16 -1.70 -0.61
N LEU A 674 -25.72 -0.98 0.42
CA LEU A 674 -26.53 -0.61 1.59
C LEU A 674 -27.10 0.82 1.51
N ARG A 675 -26.76 1.59 0.47
CA ARG A 675 -27.42 2.89 0.22
C ARG A 675 -28.80 2.64 -0.39
N ASN A 676 -29.84 3.13 0.28
CA ASN A 676 -31.15 3.27 -0.34
C ASN A 676 -31.04 4.31 -1.47
N ASP A 677 -31.68 4.02 -2.60
CA ASP A 677 -31.66 4.83 -3.83
C ASP A 677 -32.06 6.32 -3.61
N ASP A 678 -31.60 7.17 -4.54
CA ASP A 678 -32.13 8.48 -4.98
C ASP A 678 -31.38 9.80 -4.68
N ASP A 679 -30.25 9.86 -3.97
CA ASP A 679 -29.50 11.13 -3.84
C ASP A 679 -28.02 11.04 -4.28
N ASP A 680 -27.68 11.81 -5.33
CA ASP A 680 -26.36 12.19 -5.87
C ASP A 680 -25.58 11.21 -6.77
N ASP A 681 -26.18 10.67 -7.84
CA ASP A 681 -25.42 9.84 -8.82
C ASP A 681 -25.51 10.32 -10.29
N GLU A 682 -25.03 11.55 -10.55
CA GLU A 682 -24.57 11.94 -11.89
C GLU A 682 -23.06 12.32 -11.94
N ASN A 683 -22.33 12.25 -10.81
CA ASN A 683 -20.92 12.71 -10.75
C ASN A 683 -19.91 11.70 -10.17
N SER A 684 -20.25 10.42 -10.03
CA SER A 684 -19.29 9.41 -9.59
C SER A 684 -18.36 8.99 -10.75
N GLU A 685 -17.33 9.80 -11.02
CA GLU A 685 -16.25 9.42 -11.94
C GLU A 685 -15.58 8.11 -11.44
N SER A 686 -15.50 7.10 -12.31
CA SER A 686 -14.75 5.88 -12.05
C SER A 686 -13.28 6.22 -11.76
N ASP A 687 -12.67 5.63 -10.72
CA ASP A 687 -11.25 5.80 -10.35
C ASP A 687 -10.25 5.37 -11.45
N SER A 688 -10.76 4.80 -12.53
CA SER A 688 -10.02 4.49 -13.75
C SER A 688 -10.32 5.58 -14.81
N PRO A 689 -9.47 6.61 -14.98
CA PRO A 689 -9.60 7.50 -16.12
C PRO A 689 -9.57 6.67 -17.40
N SER A 690 -10.56 6.84 -18.28
CA SER A 690 -10.67 6.07 -19.52
C SER A 690 -9.35 6.15 -20.29
N ASP A 691 -8.73 5.00 -20.56
CA ASP A 691 -7.45 4.95 -21.25
C ASP A 691 -7.57 5.51 -22.68
N SER A 692 -7.00 6.70 -22.91
CA SER A 692 -6.95 7.26 -24.25
C SER A 692 -5.77 6.66 -25.02
N LEU A 693 -5.94 6.47 -26.34
CA LEU A 693 -4.85 6.05 -27.24
C LEU A 693 -3.65 7.03 -27.24
N ARG A 694 -3.82 8.26 -26.74
CA ARG A 694 -2.75 9.27 -26.66
C ARG A 694 -1.74 8.96 -25.56
N ASP A 695 -2.18 8.30 -24.49
CA ASP A 695 -1.36 8.08 -23.30
C ASP A 695 -0.36 6.92 -23.52
N ILE A 696 -0.70 5.98 -24.41
CA ILE A 696 0.09 4.76 -24.69
C ILE A 696 1.48 5.09 -25.27
N GLN A 697 1.61 6.22 -25.97
CA GLN A 697 2.89 6.67 -26.52
C GLN A 697 3.86 7.17 -25.42
N ASP A 698 3.37 7.64 -24.27
CA ASP A 698 4.23 8.15 -23.18
C ASP A 698 4.91 7.04 -22.36
N ILE A 699 4.40 5.81 -22.44
CA ILE A 699 5.06 4.61 -21.88
C ILE A 699 6.39 4.33 -22.62
N SER A 700 6.48 4.67 -23.91
CA SER A 700 7.65 4.37 -24.74
C SER A 700 8.86 5.28 -24.50
N LEU A 701 8.67 6.45 -23.88
CA LEU A 701 9.73 7.46 -23.77
C LEU A 701 10.59 7.35 -22.51
N ASN A 702 10.20 6.53 -21.53
CA ASN A 702 10.97 6.33 -20.28
C ASN A 702 11.58 4.93 -20.13
N LEU A 703 11.38 4.04 -21.10
CA LEU A 703 11.98 2.70 -21.13
C LEU A 703 12.98 2.64 -22.27
N LYS A 704 14.27 2.89 -21.97
CA LYS A 704 15.36 2.49 -22.86
C LYS A 704 15.46 0.96 -22.82
N PHE A 705 14.67 0.29 -23.64
CA PHE A 705 15.01 -1.02 -24.19
C PHE A 705 14.93 -0.89 -25.72
N SER A 706 16.08 -1.03 -26.37
CA SER A 706 16.20 -0.97 -27.82
C SER A 706 15.47 -2.14 -28.45
N PHE A 707 14.52 -1.88 -29.35
CA PHE A 707 14.15 -2.85 -30.36
C PHE A 707 13.76 -2.14 -31.67
N ASP A 708 14.58 -2.40 -32.70
CA ASP A 708 14.19 -2.42 -34.10
C ASP A 708 13.55 -3.79 -34.37
N VAL A 709 12.27 -3.85 -34.72
CA VAL A 709 11.70 -4.93 -35.55
C VAL A 709 10.55 -4.37 -36.40
N ASP A 710 10.62 -4.75 -37.67
CA ASP A 710 9.81 -4.35 -38.81
C ASP A 710 8.30 -4.61 -38.70
N LYS A 711 7.56 -3.72 -39.37
CA LYS A 711 6.10 -3.79 -39.59
C LYS A 711 5.77 -4.71 -40.77
N ASN A 712 5.00 -5.76 -40.49
CA ASN A 712 4.10 -6.50 -41.38
C ASN A 712 3.27 -7.39 -40.42
N GLU A 713 1.95 -7.46 -40.39
CA GLU A 713 0.93 -7.50 -41.44
C GLU A 713 -0.46 -7.10 -40.87
N ARG A 714 -1.43 -7.03 -41.79
CA ARG A 714 -2.82 -6.54 -41.63
C ARG A 714 -3.74 -7.50 -40.86
N GLY A 715 -4.66 -6.95 -40.07
CA GLY A 715 -5.84 -7.65 -39.54
C GLY A 715 -6.87 -6.68 -38.93
N GLU A 716 -8.01 -6.55 -39.61
CA GLU A 716 -9.34 -6.02 -39.23
C GLU A 716 -9.50 -4.68 -38.47
N ASN A 717 -10.35 -3.81 -39.05
CA ASN A 717 -10.54 -2.40 -38.68
C ASN A 717 -11.24 -2.21 -37.31
N ALA A 718 -10.59 -1.43 -36.43
CA ALA A 718 -11.06 -1.02 -35.11
C ALA A 718 -12.36 -0.18 -35.10
N GLU A 719 -12.80 0.34 -36.25
CA GLU A 719 -14.05 1.11 -36.38
C GLU A 719 -15.30 0.22 -36.25
N ASP A 720 -15.21 -1.07 -36.60
CA ASP A 720 -16.35 -1.98 -36.61
C ASP A 720 -16.67 -2.57 -35.22
N ARG A 721 -15.69 -2.58 -34.30
CA ARG A 721 -15.91 -2.89 -32.87
C ARG A 721 -16.49 -1.70 -32.11
N LYS A 722 -16.14 -0.47 -32.51
CA LYS A 722 -16.63 0.75 -31.88
C LYS A 722 -18.11 1.01 -32.22
N SER A 723 -18.52 0.74 -33.46
CA SER A 723 -19.93 0.85 -33.88
C SER A 723 -20.85 -0.16 -33.18
N LYS A 724 -20.36 -1.37 -32.89
CA LYS A 724 -21.08 -2.39 -32.10
C LYS A 724 -21.21 -1.99 -30.62
N LEU A 725 -20.17 -1.39 -30.04
CA LEU A 725 -20.19 -0.91 -28.65
C LEU A 725 -21.09 0.33 -28.48
N GLU A 726 -21.03 1.29 -29.40
CA GLU A 726 -21.90 2.47 -29.39
C GLU A 726 -23.37 2.09 -29.61
N ASN A 727 -23.66 1.12 -30.48
CA ASN A 727 -25.03 0.58 -30.64
C ASN A 727 -25.51 -0.22 -29.43
N ALA A 728 -24.62 -0.95 -28.73
CA ALA A 728 -24.97 -1.63 -27.49
C ALA A 728 -25.31 -0.63 -26.36
N VAL A 729 -24.53 0.45 -26.22
CA VAL A 729 -24.77 1.52 -25.25
C VAL A 729 -26.04 2.33 -25.57
N LEU A 730 -26.36 2.56 -26.85
CA LEU A 730 -27.61 3.21 -27.26
C LEU A 730 -28.85 2.33 -27.06
N THR A 731 -28.69 1.01 -27.14
CA THR A 731 -29.76 0.03 -26.86
C THR A 731 -29.98 -0.12 -25.36
N TRP A 732 -28.92 0.00 -24.55
CA TRP A 732 -28.97 -0.07 -23.09
C TRP A 732 -29.65 1.16 -22.46
N SER A 733 -29.34 2.36 -22.95
CA SER A 733 -29.95 3.61 -22.49
C SER A 733 -31.45 3.74 -22.84
N LYS A 734 -31.90 3.10 -23.93
CA LYS A 734 -33.33 3.04 -24.29
C LYS A 734 -34.12 1.94 -23.56
N GLY A 735 -33.44 0.94 -23.00
CA GLY A 735 -34.06 -0.12 -22.19
C GLY A 735 -34.51 0.35 -20.81
N VAL A 736 -33.79 1.31 -20.22
CA VAL A 736 -34.13 1.91 -18.90
C VAL A 736 -35.32 2.87 -18.99
N ALA A 737 -35.53 3.53 -20.14
CA ALA A 737 -36.63 4.49 -20.32
C ALA A 737 -38.00 3.86 -20.65
N ARG A 738 -38.07 2.57 -21.01
CA ARG A 738 -39.31 1.93 -21.49
C ARG A 738 -40.09 1.13 -20.43
N SER A 739 -39.53 0.90 -19.24
CA SER A 739 -40.27 0.27 -18.13
C SER A 739 -41.06 1.27 -17.27
N ALA A 740 -40.85 2.57 -17.46
CA ALA A 740 -41.51 3.63 -16.71
C ALA A 740 -42.66 4.28 -17.51
N GLN A 741 -43.66 3.51 -17.96
CA GLN A 741 -44.99 4.04 -18.31
C GLN A 741 -45.99 2.91 -18.65
N LYS A 742 -46.78 2.49 -17.65
CA LYS A 742 -48.23 2.17 -17.74
C LYS A 742 -48.76 1.59 -16.41
N THR A 743 -49.52 2.41 -15.67
CA THR A 743 -50.85 2.18 -15.03
C THR A 743 -51.22 0.75 -14.57
N ASP A 744 -51.83 0.45 -13.41
CA ASP A 744 -52.60 1.20 -12.39
C ASP A 744 -52.81 0.29 -11.14
N LYS A 745 -53.04 0.93 -9.98
CA LYS A 745 -53.55 0.47 -8.66
C LYS A 745 -53.56 -1.02 -8.25
N GLY A 746 -52.84 -1.29 -7.15
CA GLY A 746 -53.09 -2.40 -6.22
C GLY A 746 -52.04 -2.44 -5.10
N GLU A 747 -52.43 -2.07 -3.88
CA GLU A 747 -51.59 -2.09 -2.67
C GLU A 747 -51.08 -3.50 -2.35
N GLN A 748 -49.78 -3.78 -2.56
CA GLN A 748 -49.00 -4.77 -1.79
C GLN A 748 -47.53 -4.33 -1.73
N ASN A 749 -46.99 -4.26 -0.50
CA ASN A 749 -45.56 -4.08 -0.19
C ASN A 749 -44.69 -5.06 -1.00
N SER A 750 -43.88 -4.55 -1.94
CA SER A 750 -43.03 -5.35 -2.83
C SER A 750 -41.59 -4.84 -2.95
N ASN A 751 -41.01 -4.33 -1.85
CA ASN A 751 -39.56 -4.08 -1.75
C ASN A 751 -38.78 -5.31 -1.22
N ALA A 752 -39.00 -6.49 -1.79
CA ALA A 752 -38.15 -7.66 -1.59
C ALA A 752 -37.12 -7.73 -2.74
N GLY A 753 -35.86 -7.39 -2.44
CA GLY A 753 -34.80 -7.18 -3.44
C GLY A 753 -34.47 -8.40 -4.32
N LYS A 754 -33.95 -8.12 -5.52
CA LYS A 754 -33.56 -9.03 -6.63
C LYS A 754 -32.65 -10.22 -6.31
N PHE A 755 -32.23 -10.45 -5.06
CA PHE A 755 -31.25 -11.48 -4.68
C PHE A 755 -31.76 -12.37 -3.54
N PRO A 756 -31.41 -13.67 -3.51
CA PRO A 756 -31.93 -14.59 -2.49
C PRO A 756 -31.41 -14.20 -1.09
N ALA A 757 -32.32 -13.92 -0.16
CA ALA A 757 -31.97 -13.80 1.25
C ALA A 757 -31.88 -15.21 1.88
N LEU A 758 -30.67 -15.76 2.03
CA LEU A 758 -30.44 -17.12 2.54
C LEU A 758 -30.61 -17.29 4.07
N ARG A 759 -31.33 -16.38 4.74
CA ARG A 759 -31.52 -16.39 6.22
C ARG A 759 -32.18 -17.66 6.78
N ARG A 760 -32.65 -18.58 5.93
CA ARG A 760 -33.29 -19.85 6.32
C ARG A 760 -32.36 -21.06 6.33
N ARG A 761 -31.15 -20.99 5.75
CA ARG A 761 -30.20 -22.13 5.74
C ARG A 761 -29.50 -22.24 7.10
N LYS A 762 -29.30 -23.47 7.59
CA LYS A 762 -28.57 -23.74 8.83
C LYS A 762 -27.05 -23.71 8.61
N HIS A 763 -26.60 -24.25 7.48
CA HIS A 763 -25.18 -24.35 7.10
C HIS A 763 -25.02 -24.04 5.62
N ILE A 764 -23.82 -23.58 5.24
CA ILE A 764 -23.43 -23.42 3.83
C ILE A 764 -22.19 -24.24 3.55
N PHE A 765 -22.28 -25.06 2.50
CA PHE A 765 -21.24 -26.00 2.09
C PHE A 765 -20.58 -25.43 0.83
N VAL A 766 -19.31 -25.06 0.94
CA VAL A 766 -18.49 -24.50 -0.13
C VAL A 766 -17.66 -25.61 -0.71
N ILE A 767 -17.83 -25.92 -1.99
CA ILE A 767 -17.04 -26.90 -2.72
C ILE A 767 -15.93 -26.14 -3.46
N ALA A 768 -14.70 -26.22 -2.96
CA ALA A 768 -13.51 -25.57 -3.49
C ALA A 768 -12.42 -26.60 -3.81
N VAL A 769 -12.79 -27.62 -4.59
CA VAL A 769 -11.92 -28.74 -4.97
C VAL A 769 -11.29 -28.44 -6.34
N ASP A 770 -9.97 -28.24 -6.36
CA ASP A 770 -9.21 -27.77 -7.53
C ASP A 770 -8.74 -28.93 -8.41
N CYS A 771 -9.67 -29.69 -8.97
CA CYS A 771 -9.34 -30.83 -9.83
C CYS A 771 -8.74 -30.39 -11.18
N ASP A 772 -7.69 -31.10 -11.61
CA ASP A 772 -7.06 -30.93 -12.94
C ASP A 772 -8.02 -31.24 -14.10
N SER A 773 -9.09 -32.02 -13.84
CA SER A 773 -10.11 -32.39 -14.81
C SER A 773 -11.52 -32.11 -14.28
N SER A 774 -12.43 -31.77 -15.20
CA SER A 774 -13.85 -31.58 -14.92
C SER A 774 -14.52 -32.86 -14.37
N SER A 775 -14.06 -34.03 -14.79
CA SER A 775 -14.55 -35.32 -14.30
C SER A 775 -14.22 -35.56 -12.82
N GLY A 776 -13.00 -35.20 -12.38
CA GLY A 776 -12.61 -35.32 -10.97
C GLY A 776 -13.40 -34.40 -10.05
N LEU A 777 -13.70 -33.18 -10.52
CA LEU A 777 -14.57 -32.25 -9.79
C LEU A 777 -16.01 -32.80 -9.70
N SER A 778 -16.53 -33.37 -10.80
CA SER A 778 -17.87 -33.97 -10.83
C SER A 778 -17.99 -35.13 -9.83
N GLU A 779 -17.00 -36.02 -9.80
CA GLU A 779 -16.98 -37.14 -8.85
C GLU A 779 -17.02 -36.64 -7.40
N SER A 780 -16.24 -35.60 -7.09
CA SER A 780 -16.20 -35.00 -5.76
C SER A 780 -17.53 -34.36 -5.37
N VAL A 781 -18.16 -33.58 -6.27
CA VAL A 781 -19.47 -32.97 -6.04
C VAL A 781 -20.54 -34.04 -5.81
N LYS A 782 -20.56 -35.10 -6.63
CA LYS A 782 -21.52 -36.21 -6.52
C LYS A 782 -21.39 -36.92 -5.18
N LYS A 783 -20.17 -37.24 -4.73
CA LYS A 783 -19.93 -37.86 -3.42
C LYS A 783 -20.37 -36.97 -2.26
N ILE A 784 -20.11 -35.66 -2.33
CA ILE A 784 -20.55 -34.68 -1.32
C ILE A 784 -22.09 -34.60 -1.29
N PHE A 785 -22.74 -34.53 -2.44
CA PHE A 785 -24.21 -34.49 -2.52
C PHE A 785 -24.86 -35.77 -2.00
N GLN A 786 -24.28 -36.94 -2.29
CA GLN A 786 -24.74 -38.23 -1.74
C GLN A 786 -24.59 -38.31 -0.22
N ALA A 787 -23.48 -37.83 0.34
CA ALA A 787 -23.27 -37.80 1.80
C ALA A 787 -24.31 -36.94 2.54
N LEU A 788 -24.92 -35.97 1.85
CA LEU A 788 -25.82 -34.94 2.38
C LEU A 788 -27.24 -35.01 1.84
N GLU A 789 -27.63 -36.13 1.21
CA GLU A 789 -28.90 -36.25 0.48
C GLU A 789 -30.13 -35.95 1.36
N LYS A 790 -30.10 -36.40 2.61
CA LYS A 790 -31.16 -36.14 3.60
C LYS A 790 -31.30 -34.65 3.91
N GLU A 791 -30.20 -34.00 4.28
CA GLU A 791 -30.19 -32.60 4.68
C GLU A 791 -30.45 -31.63 3.51
N ARG A 792 -30.05 -32.03 2.30
CA ARG A 792 -30.36 -31.34 1.03
C ARG A 792 -31.86 -31.39 0.74
N SER A 793 -32.50 -32.54 0.92
CA SER A 793 -33.95 -32.72 0.74
C SER A 793 -34.78 -31.90 1.74
N GLU A 794 -34.26 -31.72 2.95
CA GLU A 794 -34.88 -30.85 3.98
C GLU A 794 -34.70 -29.35 3.70
N GLY A 795 -33.90 -28.97 2.70
CA GLY A 795 -33.59 -27.57 2.38
C GLY A 795 -32.76 -26.85 3.44
N SER A 796 -32.17 -27.58 4.39
CA SER A 796 -31.46 -27.02 5.53
C SER A 796 -30.03 -26.56 5.22
N ILE A 797 -29.47 -27.01 4.10
CA ILE A 797 -28.10 -26.72 3.64
C ILE A 797 -28.16 -25.90 2.35
N GLY A 798 -27.29 -24.89 2.25
CA GLY A 798 -26.98 -24.21 0.99
C GLY A 798 -25.63 -24.65 0.42
N PHE A 799 -25.46 -24.52 -0.89
CA PHE A 799 -24.23 -24.91 -1.60
C PHE A 799 -23.62 -23.75 -2.38
N ILE A 800 -22.29 -23.63 -2.30
CA ILE A 800 -21.50 -22.72 -3.14
C ILE A 800 -20.46 -23.55 -3.90
N LEU A 801 -20.32 -23.31 -5.19
CA LEU A 801 -19.19 -23.83 -5.97
C LEU A 801 -18.13 -22.73 -6.11
N ALA A 802 -16.89 -22.97 -5.66
CA ALA A 802 -15.81 -22.00 -5.72
C ALA A 802 -14.62 -22.55 -6.52
N THR A 803 -14.31 -21.93 -7.66
CA THR A 803 -13.39 -22.50 -8.66
C THR A 803 -12.61 -21.42 -9.43
N SER A 804 -11.52 -21.81 -10.07
CA SER A 804 -10.78 -21.01 -11.06
C SER A 804 -11.44 -20.97 -12.45
N PHE A 805 -12.50 -21.75 -12.66
CA PHE A 805 -13.27 -21.79 -13.90
C PHE A 805 -14.02 -20.47 -14.15
N ASN A 806 -14.16 -20.11 -15.42
CA ASN A 806 -15.04 -19.01 -15.83
C ASN A 806 -16.50 -19.51 -15.89
N ILE A 807 -17.44 -18.60 -16.14
CA ILE A 807 -18.87 -18.96 -16.18
C ILE A 807 -19.25 -19.90 -17.34
N SER A 808 -18.55 -19.81 -18.47
CA SER A 808 -18.74 -20.70 -19.63
C SER A 808 -18.28 -22.13 -19.31
N ASP A 809 -17.14 -22.27 -18.63
CA ASP A 809 -16.59 -23.53 -18.16
C ASP A 809 -17.55 -24.19 -17.15
N ILE A 810 -18.11 -23.41 -16.22
CA ILE A 810 -19.13 -23.89 -15.26
C ILE A 810 -20.39 -24.35 -15.99
N ARG A 811 -20.87 -23.60 -17.00
CA ARG A 811 -22.02 -24.02 -17.81
C ARG A 811 -21.74 -25.34 -18.53
N SER A 812 -20.55 -25.49 -19.10
CA SER A 812 -20.13 -26.75 -19.73
C SER A 812 -20.10 -27.90 -18.72
N PHE A 813 -19.53 -27.66 -17.53
CA PHE A 813 -19.44 -28.63 -16.45
C PHE A 813 -20.82 -29.12 -15.96
N LEU A 814 -21.77 -28.21 -15.74
CA LEU A 814 -23.13 -28.55 -15.32
C LEU A 814 -23.88 -29.33 -16.40
N ASN A 815 -23.76 -28.94 -17.66
CA ASN A 815 -24.41 -29.61 -18.79
C ASN A 815 -23.89 -31.03 -19.02
N SER A 816 -22.60 -31.30 -18.77
CA SER A 816 -22.01 -32.62 -19.01
C SER A 816 -22.41 -33.70 -17.99
N GLU A 817 -22.85 -33.32 -16.79
CA GLU A 817 -22.82 -34.22 -15.63
C GLU A 817 -24.16 -34.39 -14.89
N VAL A 818 -25.28 -33.89 -15.47
CA VAL A 818 -26.64 -33.93 -14.92
C VAL A 818 -26.76 -33.18 -13.57
N LEU A 819 -26.07 -32.04 -13.45
CA LEU A 819 -26.20 -31.12 -12.32
C LEU A 819 -26.96 -29.87 -12.79
N ASN A 820 -27.90 -29.37 -11.98
CA ASN A 820 -28.65 -28.17 -12.33
C ASN A 820 -27.99 -26.93 -11.70
N PRO A 821 -27.97 -25.77 -12.38
CA PRO A 821 -27.52 -24.52 -11.76
C PRO A 821 -28.21 -24.22 -10.43
N THR A 822 -29.50 -24.55 -10.32
CA THR A 822 -30.32 -24.36 -9.11
C THR A 822 -29.92 -25.25 -7.94
N ASP A 823 -29.03 -26.22 -8.12
CA ASP A 823 -28.48 -27.03 -7.03
C ASP A 823 -27.50 -26.24 -6.15
N PHE A 824 -27.02 -25.10 -6.65
CA PHE A 824 -26.12 -24.19 -5.96
C PHE A 824 -26.81 -22.86 -5.71
N ASP A 825 -26.58 -22.27 -4.54
CA ASP A 825 -27.09 -20.94 -4.20
C ASP A 825 -26.17 -19.82 -4.74
N ALA A 826 -24.87 -20.08 -4.90
CA ALA A 826 -23.92 -19.14 -5.51
C ALA A 826 -22.71 -19.86 -6.17
N PHE A 827 -22.05 -19.15 -7.08
CA PHE A 827 -20.83 -19.57 -7.76
C PHE A 827 -19.76 -18.50 -7.61
N ILE A 828 -18.60 -18.87 -7.05
CA ILE A 828 -17.39 -18.05 -7.03
C ILE A 828 -16.52 -18.52 -8.19
N CYS A 829 -16.36 -17.67 -9.19
CA CYS A 829 -15.70 -18.01 -10.46
C CYS A 829 -14.37 -17.26 -10.57
N ASN A 830 -13.56 -17.62 -11.57
CA ASN A 830 -12.36 -16.88 -11.95
C ASN A 830 -11.43 -16.61 -10.76
N SER A 831 -11.23 -17.62 -9.90
CA SER A 831 -10.40 -17.54 -8.69
C SER A 831 -10.83 -16.45 -7.70
N GLY A 832 -12.13 -16.10 -7.69
CA GLY A 832 -12.69 -15.05 -6.86
C GLY A 832 -12.84 -13.69 -7.56
N GLY A 833 -12.55 -13.59 -8.86
CA GLY A 833 -12.79 -12.39 -9.65
C GLY A 833 -14.27 -12.13 -9.94
N ASP A 834 -15.12 -13.16 -9.90
CA ASP A 834 -16.55 -13.02 -10.17
C ASP A 834 -17.41 -13.81 -9.18
N LEU A 835 -18.61 -13.28 -8.92
CA LEU A 835 -19.62 -13.91 -8.09
C LEU A 835 -20.95 -13.95 -8.85
N TYR A 836 -21.54 -15.14 -8.95
CA TYR A 836 -22.82 -15.37 -9.61
C TYR A 836 -23.83 -16.04 -8.66
N TYR A 837 -25.10 -15.76 -8.88
CA TYR A 837 -26.24 -16.40 -8.22
C TYR A 837 -27.10 -17.14 -9.25
N SER A 838 -27.78 -18.19 -8.80
CA SER A 838 -28.73 -18.94 -9.62
C SER A 838 -30.03 -18.16 -9.83
N SER A 839 -30.48 -18.04 -11.09
CA SER A 839 -31.77 -17.43 -11.48
C SER A 839 -32.88 -18.48 -11.54
N PHE A 840 -34.04 -18.17 -10.95
CA PHE A 840 -35.26 -18.99 -11.07
C PHE A 840 -36.16 -18.57 -12.24
N HIS A 841 -35.82 -17.51 -12.99
CA HIS A 841 -36.77 -16.81 -13.86
C HIS A 841 -36.38 -16.73 -15.35
N SER A 842 -35.26 -17.34 -15.78
CA SER A 842 -34.80 -17.28 -17.17
C SER A 842 -34.26 -18.61 -17.66
N GLU A 843 -34.96 -19.25 -18.60
CA GLU A 843 -34.48 -20.47 -19.26
C GLU A 843 -33.24 -20.21 -20.15
N ASP A 844 -33.06 -18.98 -20.66
CA ASP A 844 -31.95 -18.63 -21.57
C ASP A 844 -30.63 -18.28 -20.85
N ASN A 845 -30.65 -17.85 -19.59
CA ASN A 845 -29.44 -17.60 -18.81
C ASN A 845 -29.68 -17.86 -17.31
N PRO A 846 -29.22 -18.99 -16.77
CA PRO A 846 -29.52 -19.39 -15.39
C PRO A 846 -28.67 -18.68 -14.33
N PHE A 847 -27.79 -17.75 -14.73
CA PHE A 847 -26.85 -17.07 -13.82
C PHE A 847 -27.06 -15.55 -13.81
N VAL A 848 -27.01 -14.97 -12.61
CA VAL A 848 -27.05 -13.51 -12.37
C VAL A 848 -25.74 -13.10 -11.70
N VAL A 849 -25.00 -12.19 -12.32
CA VAL A 849 -23.76 -11.64 -11.76
C VAL A 849 -24.05 -10.66 -10.62
N ASP A 850 -23.24 -10.70 -9.56
CA ASP A 850 -23.25 -9.70 -8.50
C ASP A 850 -22.40 -8.47 -8.88
N LEU A 851 -23.04 -7.47 -9.47
CA LEU A 851 -22.38 -6.20 -9.82
C LEU A 851 -21.88 -5.42 -8.60
N TYR A 852 -22.45 -5.65 -7.41
CA TYR A 852 -21.95 -5.01 -6.19
C TYR A 852 -20.62 -5.61 -5.75
N TYR A 853 -20.43 -6.91 -5.98
CA TYR A 853 -19.15 -7.57 -5.76
C TYR A 853 -18.07 -7.01 -6.71
N HIS A 854 -18.41 -6.73 -7.96
CA HIS A 854 -17.50 -6.05 -8.89
C HIS A 854 -17.07 -4.67 -8.36
N SER A 855 -18.00 -3.81 -7.95
CA SER A 855 -17.67 -2.53 -7.32
C SER A 855 -16.91 -2.67 -5.98
N HIS A 856 -17.01 -3.83 -5.33
CA HIS A 856 -16.28 -4.13 -4.10
C HIS A 856 -14.80 -4.45 -4.36
N ILE A 857 -14.50 -5.15 -5.46
CA ILE A 857 -13.14 -5.60 -5.80
C ILE A 857 -12.44 -4.75 -6.86
N GLU A 858 -13.14 -3.87 -7.58
CA GLU A 858 -12.59 -3.06 -8.68
C GLU A 858 -11.44 -2.13 -8.26
N TYR A 859 -11.25 -1.98 -6.95
CA TYR A 859 -10.30 -1.06 -6.37
C TYR A 859 -8.88 -1.24 -6.95
N ARG A 860 -8.42 -0.22 -7.69
CA ARG A 860 -7.12 -0.16 -8.38
C ARG A 860 -6.88 -1.27 -9.42
N TRP A 861 -7.94 -1.87 -9.95
CA TRP A 861 -7.84 -3.02 -10.86
C TRP A 861 -7.19 -2.70 -12.23
N GLY A 862 -7.13 -1.44 -12.65
CA GLY A 862 -6.31 -1.01 -13.79
C GLY A 862 -6.81 -1.39 -15.20
N GLY A 863 -7.76 -2.33 -15.29
CA GLY A 863 -8.48 -2.66 -16.51
C GLY A 863 -7.57 -2.95 -17.71
N GLU A 864 -7.96 -2.40 -18.87
CA GLU A 864 -7.27 -2.65 -20.15
C GLU A 864 -5.79 -2.23 -20.14
N GLY A 865 -5.41 -1.20 -19.39
CA GLY A 865 -4.02 -0.78 -19.20
C GLY A 865 -3.17 -1.84 -18.49
N LEU A 866 -3.73 -2.48 -17.46
CA LEU A 866 -3.12 -3.64 -16.79
C LEU A 866 -3.02 -4.81 -17.76
N ARG A 867 -4.12 -5.17 -18.45
CA ARG A 867 -4.16 -6.26 -19.44
C ARG A 867 -3.03 -6.15 -20.46
N LYS A 868 -2.88 -5.00 -21.12
CA LYS A 868 -1.81 -4.76 -22.10
C LYS A 868 -0.41 -4.94 -21.52
N THR A 869 -0.22 -4.59 -20.24
CA THR A 869 1.05 -4.77 -19.56
C THR A 869 1.32 -6.25 -19.28
N LEU A 870 0.30 -6.99 -18.84
CA LEU A 870 0.37 -8.44 -18.61
C LEU A 870 0.63 -9.22 -19.91
N VAL A 871 -0.05 -8.88 -21.01
CA VAL A 871 0.18 -9.48 -22.33
C VAL A 871 1.63 -9.27 -22.79
N ARG A 872 2.18 -8.07 -22.59
CA ARG A 872 3.59 -7.79 -22.90
C ARG A 872 4.54 -8.60 -22.01
N TRP A 873 4.21 -8.74 -20.72
CA TRP A 873 4.98 -9.57 -19.81
C TRP A 873 4.95 -11.04 -20.25
N ALA A 874 3.78 -11.60 -20.56
CA ALA A 874 3.63 -12.96 -21.07
C ALA A 874 4.46 -13.18 -22.35
N ALA A 875 4.41 -12.23 -23.29
CA ALA A 875 5.21 -12.26 -24.51
C ALA A 875 6.73 -12.19 -24.28
N SER A 876 7.19 -11.64 -23.15
CA SER A 876 8.62 -11.59 -22.78
C SER A 876 9.16 -12.92 -22.26
N ILE A 877 8.28 -13.86 -21.89
CA ILE A 877 8.66 -15.20 -21.44
C ILE A 877 8.84 -16.08 -22.69
N THR A 878 10.05 -16.06 -23.24
CA THR A 878 10.45 -16.89 -24.38
C THR A 878 11.43 -17.97 -23.95
N ASP A 879 11.44 -19.10 -24.66
CA ASP A 879 12.44 -20.14 -24.44
C ASP A 879 13.85 -19.59 -24.70
N LYS A 880 14.80 -19.93 -23.82
CA LYS A 880 16.22 -19.56 -23.94
C LYS A 880 16.90 -20.20 -25.16
N LYS A 881 16.23 -21.12 -25.87
CA LYS A 881 16.77 -21.88 -27.01
C LYS A 881 16.45 -21.33 -28.41
N GLY A 882 15.95 -20.10 -28.54
CA GLY A 882 15.91 -19.41 -29.84
C GLY A 882 14.76 -19.82 -30.79
N GLU A 883 13.84 -20.68 -30.35
CA GLU A 883 12.57 -20.89 -31.02
C GLU A 883 11.53 -19.88 -30.48
N LYS A 884 10.84 -19.18 -31.38
CA LYS A 884 9.77 -18.20 -31.06
C LYS A 884 8.49 -18.89 -30.58
N GLU A 885 8.56 -19.88 -29.70
CA GLU A 885 7.38 -20.45 -29.05
C GLU A 885 7.05 -19.63 -27.79
N HIS A 886 5.85 -19.06 -27.75
CA HIS A 886 5.35 -18.33 -26.57
C HIS A 886 4.96 -19.34 -25.48
N ILE A 887 5.67 -19.31 -24.34
CA ILE A 887 5.45 -20.22 -23.20
C ILE A 887 4.14 -19.91 -22.48
N VAL A 888 3.79 -18.62 -22.40
CA VAL A 888 2.58 -18.09 -21.79
C VAL A 888 1.82 -17.29 -22.84
N VAL A 889 0.56 -17.64 -23.07
CA VAL A 889 -0.32 -17.02 -24.08
C VAL A 889 -1.59 -16.56 -23.39
N GLU A 890 -2.08 -15.38 -23.77
CA GLU A 890 -3.35 -14.87 -23.26
C GLU A 890 -4.53 -15.77 -23.67
N ASP A 891 -5.42 -16.05 -22.73
CA ASP A 891 -6.67 -16.76 -22.95
C ASP A 891 -7.81 -15.75 -23.02
N GLU A 892 -8.05 -15.17 -24.19
CA GLU A 892 -9.08 -14.14 -24.36
C GLU A 892 -10.49 -14.68 -24.05
N GLU A 893 -10.77 -15.96 -24.37
CA GLU A 893 -12.08 -16.57 -24.13
C GLU A 893 -12.35 -16.81 -22.63
N ALA A 894 -11.31 -17.13 -21.86
CA ALA A 894 -11.43 -17.35 -20.43
C ALA A 894 -11.15 -16.11 -19.58
N SER A 895 -10.81 -14.98 -20.19
CA SER A 895 -10.63 -13.72 -19.50
C SER A 895 -11.98 -13.03 -19.26
N ALA A 896 -12.10 -12.34 -18.15
CA ALA A 896 -13.25 -11.56 -17.73
C ALA A 896 -12.82 -10.16 -17.31
N ASP A 897 -13.79 -9.29 -17.01
CA ASP A 897 -13.52 -7.90 -16.63
C ASP A 897 -12.61 -7.80 -15.40
N TYR A 898 -12.74 -8.71 -14.43
CA TYR A 898 -11.97 -8.78 -13.18
C TYR A 898 -11.08 -10.02 -13.06
N CYS A 899 -10.75 -10.65 -14.18
CA CYS A 899 -9.80 -11.76 -14.23
C CYS A 899 -9.13 -11.86 -15.60
N TYR A 900 -7.82 -11.66 -15.66
CA TYR A 900 -7.06 -11.90 -16.88
C TYR A 900 -6.43 -13.28 -16.84
N SER A 901 -6.84 -14.13 -17.79
CA SER A 901 -6.46 -15.54 -17.86
C SER A 901 -5.36 -15.76 -18.91
N PHE A 902 -4.39 -16.61 -18.58
CA PHE A 902 -3.29 -16.99 -19.46
C PHE A 902 -3.10 -18.51 -19.48
N LYS A 903 -2.96 -19.09 -20.66
CA LYS A 903 -2.58 -20.50 -20.87
C LYS A 903 -1.07 -20.65 -20.78
N VAL A 904 -0.63 -21.68 -20.09
CA VAL A 904 0.78 -22.05 -19.91
C VAL A 904 1.03 -23.37 -20.63
N GLN A 905 1.91 -23.34 -21.62
CA GLN A 905 2.23 -24.55 -22.41
C GLN A 905 3.30 -25.42 -21.74
N LYS A 906 4.29 -24.81 -21.07
CA LYS A 906 5.41 -25.49 -20.42
C LYS A 906 5.51 -25.06 -18.95
N PRO A 907 4.72 -25.67 -18.03
CA PRO A 907 4.68 -25.28 -16.61
C PRO A 907 6.05 -25.27 -15.92
N GLU A 908 6.95 -26.18 -16.31
CA GLU A 908 8.30 -26.32 -15.72
C GLU A 908 9.20 -25.08 -15.92
N VAL A 909 8.93 -24.26 -16.93
CA VAL A 909 9.75 -23.10 -17.31
C VAL A 909 9.19 -21.80 -16.74
N VAL A 910 7.99 -21.83 -16.16
CA VAL A 910 7.33 -20.62 -15.67
C VAL A 910 7.90 -20.19 -14.32
N PRO A 911 8.14 -18.88 -14.10
CA PRO A 911 8.62 -18.38 -12.82
C PRO A 911 7.69 -18.75 -11.66
N PRO A 912 8.20 -18.91 -10.43
CA PRO A 912 7.36 -19.04 -9.24
C PRO A 912 6.46 -17.81 -9.04
N VAL A 913 5.29 -18.00 -8.42
CA VAL A 913 4.32 -16.94 -8.08
C VAL A 913 5.00 -15.71 -7.49
N LYS A 914 5.95 -15.90 -6.58
CA LYS A 914 6.69 -14.84 -5.91
C LYS A 914 7.44 -13.93 -6.88
N GLU A 915 8.11 -14.51 -7.88
CA GLU A 915 8.86 -13.73 -8.87
C GLU A 915 7.90 -12.95 -9.78
N VAL A 916 6.76 -13.54 -10.14
CA VAL A 916 5.74 -12.82 -10.90
C VAL A 916 5.16 -11.65 -10.09
N ARG A 917 4.77 -11.88 -8.83
CA ARG A 917 4.30 -10.81 -7.93
C ARG A 917 5.34 -9.71 -7.77
N LYS A 918 6.61 -10.07 -7.59
CA LYS A 918 7.73 -9.11 -7.52
C LYS A 918 7.81 -8.25 -8.78
N LEU A 919 7.73 -8.85 -9.98
CA LEU A 919 7.75 -8.11 -11.25
C LEU A 919 6.58 -7.14 -11.37
N MET A 920 5.37 -7.53 -10.94
CA MET A 920 4.20 -6.66 -10.92
C MET A 920 4.36 -5.52 -9.91
N ARG A 921 4.84 -5.83 -8.70
CA ARG A 921 5.06 -4.86 -7.61
C ARG A 921 6.05 -3.76 -8.00
N ILE A 922 7.17 -4.12 -8.65
CA ILE A 922 8.19 -3.18 -9.15
C ILE A 922 7.59 -2.21 -10.18
N GLN A 923 6.58 -2.63 -10.94
CA GLN A 923 5.87 -1.78 -11.90
C GLN A 923 4.70 -1.01 -11.28
N ALA A 924 4.53 -1.08 -9.96
CA ALA A 924 3.41 -0.53 -9.21
C ALA A 924 2.04 -1.12 -9.60
N LEU A 925 2.01 -2.32 -10.18
CA LEU A 925 0.77 -3.03 -10.47
C LEU A 925 0.35 -3.84 -9.23
N ARG A 926 -0.89 -3.65 -8.78
CA ARG A 926 -1.44 -4.26 -7.56
C ARG A 926 -2.52 -5.26 -7.95
N CYS A 927 -2.12 -6.53 -8.00
CA CYS A 927 -2.99 -7.63 -8.39
C CYS A 927 -2.50 -8.93 -7.76
N HIS A 928 -3.39 -9.91 -7.65
CA HIS A 928 -3.05 -11.27 -7.26
C HIS A 928 -2.87 -12.15 -8.48
N VAL A 929 -1.79 -12.94 -8.45
CA VAL A 929 -1.50 -13.96 -9.46
C VAL A 929 -1.79 -15.31 -8.81
N VAL A 930 -2.64 -16.09 -9.47
CA VAL A 930 -3.07 -17.42 -9.04
C VAL A 930 -2.75 -18.42 -10.15
N TYR A 931 -1.89 -19.38 -9.86
CA TYR A 931 -1.66 -20.52 -10.74
C TYR A 931 -2.71 -21.56 -10.45
N CYS A 932 -3.36 -22.04 -11.51
CA CYS A 932 -4.48 -22.94 -11.46
C CYS A 932 -4.25 -24.15 -12.36
N GLN A 933 -5.05 -25.21 -12.20
CA GLN A 933 -5.04 -26.40 -13.08
C GLN A 933 -3.62 -27.00 -13.23
N ASN A 934 -2.97 -27.28 -12.09
CA ASN A 934 -1.59 -27.76 -12.03
C ASN A 934 -0.59 -26.91 -12.85
N GLY A 935 -0.78 -25.58 -12.84
CA GLY A 935 0.15 -24.63 -13.44
C GLY A 935 0.00 -24.46 -14.95
N SER A 936 -0.97 -25.14 -15.56
CA SER A 936 -1.32 -24.97 -16.98
C SER A 936 -2.11 -23.68 -17.25
N LYS A 937 -2.62 -23.02 -16.20
CA LYS A 937 -3.33 -21.74 -16.30
C LYS A 937 -2.87 -20.76 -15.22
N ILE A 938 -2.82 -19.47 -15.58
CA ILE A 938 -2.57 -18.36 -14.66
C ILE A 938 -3.75 -17.40 -14.73
N ASN A 939 -4.38 -17.16 -13.59
CA ASN A 939 -5.39 -16.12 -13.42
C ASN A 939 -4.75 -14.93 -12.69
N VAL A 940 -4.95 -13.73 -13.22
CA VAL A 940 -4.61 -12.48 -12.53
C VAL A 940 -5.91 -11.80 -12.12
N VAL A 941 -6.07 -11.51 -10.83
CA VAL A 941 -7.30 -10.95 -10.23
C VAL A 941 -6.98 -9.70 -9.38
N PRO A 942 -7.98 -8.87 -9.01
CA PRO A 942 -7.75 -7.70 -8.17
C PRO A 942 -7.04 -8.03 -6.85
N VAL A 943 -6.32 -7.05 -6.30
CA VAL A 943 -5.56 -7.22 -5.04
C VAL A 943 -6.42 -7.50 -3.81
N LEU A 944 -7.73 -7.24 -3.87
CA LEU A 944 -8.68 -7.56 -2.79
C LEU A 944 -9.57 -8.76 -3.14
N ALA A 945 -9.36 -9.41 -4.28
CA ALA A 945 -10.14 -10.53 -4.75
C ALA A 945 -9.41 -11.86 -4.47
N SER A 946 -10.13 -12.80 -3.89
CA SER A 946 -9.75 -14.21 -3.78
C SER A 946 -11.00 -15.03 -3.46
N ARG A 947 -10.91 -16.35 -3.57
CA ARG A 947 -12.03 -17.23 -3.17
C ARG A 947 -12.39 -17.07 -1.69
N SER A 948 -11.40 -16.90 -0.81
CA SER A 948 -11.64 -16.67 0.62
C SER A 948 -12.21 -15.28 0.93
N GLN A 949 -11.82 -14.23 0.19
CA GLN A 949 -12.42 -12.90 0.32
C GLN A 949 -13.85 -12.86 -0.19
N ALA A 950 -14.16 -13.57 -1.29
CA ALA A 950 -15.53 -13.72 -1.78
C ALA A 950 -16.45 -14.37 -0.71
N LEU A 951 -15.95 -15.35 0.05
CA LEU A 951 -16.69 -15.93 1.17
C LEU A 951 -16.96 -14.92 2.30
N ARG A 952 -15.98 -14.06 2.64
CA ARG A 952 -16.17 -12.99 3.63
C ARG A 952 -17.15 -11.91 3.14
N TYR A 953 -17.11 -11.59 1.85
CA TYR A 953 -18.10 -10.72 1.22
C TYR A 953 -19.51 -11.32 1.33
N LEU A 954 -19.66 -12.63 1.06
CA LEU A 954 -20.95 -13.31 1.22
C LEU A 954 -21.45 -13.30 2.67
N TYR A 955 -20.56 -13.38 3.67
CA TYR A 955 -20.94 -13.18 5.07
C TYR A 955 -21.55 -11.78 5.29
N LEU A 956 -20.90 -10.73 4.78
CA LEU A 956 -21.43 -9.36 4.86
C LEU A 956 -22.77 -9.21 4.13
N ARG A 957 -22.88 -9.82 2.94
CA ARG A 957 -24.06 -9.72 2.08
C ARG A 957 -25.26 -10.50 2.62
N TRP A 958 -25.05 -11.70 3.11
CA TRP A 958 -26.12 -12.60 3.57
C TRP A 958 -26.38 -12.52 5.08
N GLY A 959 -25.43 -11.99 5.85
CA GLY A 959 -25.51 -11.90 7.32
C GLY A 959 -25.41 -13.26 8.02
N MET A 960 -24.75 -14.24 7.40
CA MET A 960 -24.60 -15.60 7.93
C MET A 960 -23.21 -15.82 8.53
N GLU A 961 -23.16 -16.18 9.80
CA GLU A 961 -21.92 -16.47 10.53
C GLU A 961 -21.00 -17.48 9.81
N LEU A 962 -19.72 -17.13 9.66
CA LEU A 962 -18.70 -17.97 9.03
C LEU A 962 -18.48 -19.31 9.77
N SER A 963 -18.79 -19.39 11.07
CA SER A 963 -18.75 -20.64 11.84
C SER A 963 -19.75 -21.70 11.38
N LYS A 964 -20.75 -21.31 10.56
CA LYS A 964 -21.73 -22.21 9.93
C LYS A 964 -21.35 -22.61 8.50
N VAL A 965 -20.18 -22.18 8.04
CA VAL A 965 -19.63 -22.54 6.73
C VAL A 965 -18.76 -23.78 6.86
N VAL A 966 -18.91 -24.70 5.91
CA VAL A 966 -18.07 -25.88 5.73
C VAL A 966 -17.43 -25.80 4.36
N VAL A 967 -16.10 -25.82 4.28
CA VAL A 967 -15.34 -25.71 3.04
C VAL A 967 -14.70 -27.06 2.73
N PHE A 968 -15.00 -27.62 1.56
CA PHE A 968 -14.38 -28.83 1.03
C PHE A 968 -13.25 -28.43 0.10
N VAL A 969 -12.05 -28.93 0.37
CA VAL A 969 -10.86 -28.70 -0.46
C VAL A 969 -10.17 -30.02 -0.79
N GLY A 970 -9.42 -30.05 -1.89
CA GLY A 970 -8.53 -31.17 -2.19
C GLY A 970 -7.35 -31.27 -1.22
N GLU A 971 -6.54 -32.32 -1.37
CA GLU A 971 -5.29 -32.47 -0.61
C GLU A 971 -4.24 -31.42 -1.03
N SER A 972 -4.27 -31.04 -2.31
CA SER A 972 -3.58 -29.87 -2.85
C SER A 972 -4.53 -29.08 -3.75
N GLY A 973 -4.11 -27.91 -4.23
CA GLY A 973 -4.94 -27.09 -5.10
C GLY A 973 -4.22 -25.89 -5.69
N ASP A 974 -5.00 -24.90 -6.13
CA ASP A 974 -4.47 -23.68 -6.74
C ASP A 974 -3.63 -22.89 -5.72
N THR A 975 -2.84 -21.92 -6.18
CA THR A 975 -1.88 -21.23 -5.29
C THR A 975 -2.51 -20.36 -4.17
N ASP A 976 -3.83 -20.17 -4.16
CA ASP A 976 -4.59 -19.54 -3.07
C ASP A 976 -5.19 -20.56 -2.06
N TYR A 977 -4.87 -21.86 -2.22
CA TYR A 977 -5.33 -22.98 -1.38
C TYR A 977 -5.27 -22.73 0.12
N GLU A 978 -4.16 -22.16 0.62
CA GLU A 978 -3.96 -21.90 2.05
C GLU A 978 -4.99 -20.92 2.64
N GLY A 979 -5.50 -20.00 1.82
CA GLY A 979 -6.53 -19.05 2.25
C GLY A 979 -7.90 -19.67 2.48
N LEU A 980 -8.13 -20.90 2.01
CA LEU A 980 -9.39 -21.63 2.16
C LEU A 980 -9.40 -22.57 3.38
N LEU A 981 -8.23 -22.89 3.92
CA LEU A 981 -8.10 -23.85 5.03
C LEU A 981 -8.34 -23.23 6.40
N GLY A 982 -7.80 -22.03 6.65
CA GLY A 982 -7.83 -21.37 7.95
C GLY A 982 -9.00 -20.40 8.10
N GLY A 983 -9.52 -20.28 9.32
CA GLY A 983 -10.63 -19.40 9.67
C GLY A 983 -11.50 -19.98 10.78
N VAL A 984 -12.62 -19.31 11.05
CA VAL A 984 -13.63 -19.84 11.99
C VAL A 984 -14.56 -20.87 11.34
N HIS A 985 -14.57 -20.97 10.01
CA HIS A 985 -15.29 -22.00 9.27
C HIS A 985 -14.66 -23.38 9.48
N LYS A 986 -15.42 -24.43 9.17
CA LYS A 986 -14.92 -25.81 9.19
C LYS A 986 -14.35 -26.19 7.83
N SER A 987 -13.24 -26.92 7.80
CA SER A 987 -12.57 -27.33 6.56
C SER A 987 -12.45 -28.85 6.50
N VAL A 988 -12.87 -29.43 5.39
CA VAL A 988 -12.76 -30.86 5.09
C VAL A 988 -11.78 -31.03 3.93
N VAL A 989 -10.64 -31.65 4.21
CA VAL A 989 -9.60 -31.95 3.22
C VAL A 989 -9.84 -33.35 2.66
N LEU A 990 -10.09 -33.43 1.36
CA LEU A 990 -10.36 -34.67 0.64
C LEU A 990 -9.05 -35.37 0.26
N SER A 991 -8.62 -36.35 1.05
CA SER A 991 -7.36 -37.07 0.85
C SER A 991 -7.35 -37.87 -0.46
N GLY A 992 -6.26 -37.77 -1.22
CA GLY A 992 -6.10 -38.42 -2.53
C GLY A 992 -6.72 -37.67 -3.71
N VAL A 993 -7.51 -36.62 -3.47
CA VAL A 993 -8.08 -35.75 -4.53
C VAL A 993 -7.07 -34.65 -4.86
N CYS A 994 -6.81 -34.47 -6.17
CA CYS A 994 -5.76 -33.55 -6.67
C CYS A 994 -4.35 -33.93 -6.18
N SER A 995 -4.06 -35.24 -6.11
CA SER A 995 -2.76 -35.77 -5.68
C SER A 995 -1.74 -35.91 -6.84
N SER A 996 -2.16 -35.70 -8.09
CA SER A 996 -1.31 -35.77 -9.29
C SER A 996 -0.32 -34.61 -9.37
N ALA A 997 0.98 -34.91 -9.18
CA ALA A 997 2.12 -33.99 -9.34
C ALA A 997 2.17 -32.77 -8.39
N SER A 998 1.84 -33.00 -7.12
CA SER A 998 1.86 -32.04 -6.00
C SER A 998 3.21 -31.34 -5.69
N THR A 999 4.27 -31.57 -6.45
CA THR A 999 5.62 -31.11 -6.10
C THR A 999 6.08 -29.83 -6.79
N GLN A 1000 5.71 -29.47 -8.01
CA GLN A 1000 6.36 -28.32 -8.68
C GLN A 1000 5.80 -26.93 -8.31
N LEU A 1001 4.48 -26.75 -8.25
CA LEU A 1001 3.88 -25.44 -7.94
C LEU A 1001 4.08 -25.01 -6.49
N HIS A 1002 4.00 -25.97 -5.57
CA HIS A 1002 4.14 -25.72 -4.13
C HIS A 1002 5.58 -25.90 -3.60
N SER A 1003 6.50 -26.52 -4.33
CA SER A 1003 7.92 -26.60 -3.89
C SER A 1003 8.61 -25.24 -3.83
N ASN A 1004 8.13 -24.28 -4.61
CA ASN A 1004 8.70 -22.93 -4.68
C ASN A 1004 7.95 -21.90 -3.79
N ARG A 1005 7.22 -22.35 -2.75
CA ARG A 1005 6.58 -21.46 -1.79
C ARG A 1005 7.63 -20.58 -1.07
N THR A 1006 7.26 -19.33 -0.80
CA THR A 1006 8.11 -18.39 -0.07
C THR A 1006 8.34 -18.82 1.37
N CYS A 1007 7.38 -19.53 1.96
CA CYS A 1007 7.45 -20.11 3.30
C CYS A 1007 6.80 -21.50 3.33
N PRO A 1008 7.22 -22.39 4.25
CA PRO A 1008 6.55 -23.65 4.53
C PRO A 1008 5.05 -23.48 4.80
N LEU A 1009 4.23 -24.45 4.37
CA LEU A 1009 2.78 -24.42 4.59
C LEU A 1009 2.40 -24.51 6.08
N THR A 1010 3.24 -25.13 6.91
CA THR A 1010 3.10 -25.15 8.38
C THR A 1010 3.22 -23.77 9.02
N ASP A 1011 3.81 -22.80 8.33
CA ASP A 1011 3.89 -21.41 8.80
C ASP A 1011 2.60 -20.62 8.48
N VAL A 1012 1.67 -21.20 7.71
CA VAL A 1012 0.44 -20.53 7.24
C VAL A 1012 -0.83 -21.28 7.67
N VAL A 1013 -0.76 -22.60 7.87
CA VAL A 1013 -1.89 -23.44 8.25
C VAL A 1013 -1.55 -24.28 9.48
N PHE A 1014 -2.46 -24.27 10.47
CA PHE A 1014 -2.39 -25.12 11.64
C PHE A 1014 -3.26 -26.37 11.44
N TYR A 1015 -2.64 -27.46 10.97
CA TYR A 1015 -3.38 -28.69 10.65
C TYR A 1015 -3.99 -29.39 11.87
N ASP A 1016 -3.46 -29.16 13.07
CA ASP A 1016 -4.03 -29.68 14.32
C ASP A 1016 -5.22 -28.83 14.83
N SER A 1017 -5.77 -27.95 13.99
CA SER A 1017 -6.93 -27.12 14.32
C SER A 1017 -8.17 -28.00 14.49
N PRO A 1018 -9.01 -27.77 15.52
CA PRO A 1018 -10.30 -28.46 15.68
C PRO A 1018 -11.33 -28.10 14.59
N ASN A 1019 -10.98 -27.18 13.68
CA ASN A 1019 -11.80 -26.81 12.53
C ASN A 1019 -11.41 -27.57 11.25
N ILE A 1020 -10.29 -28.29 11.23
CA ILE A 1020 -9.78 -28.96 10.03
C ILE A 1020 -9.84 -30.48 10.24
N ILE A 1021 -10.41 -31.21 9.29
CA ILE A 1021 -10.39 -32.68 9.26
C ILE A 1021 -9.92 -33.18 7.90
N ARG A 1022 -9.26 -34.34 7.88
CA ARG A 1022 -8.84 -35.03 6.65
C ARG A 1022 -9.64 -36.32 6.50
N THR A 1023 -10.13 -36.60 5.30
CA THR A 1023 -10.82 -37.86 5.01
C THR A 1023 -9.84 -39.02 4.85
N SER A 1024 -10.34 -40.25 4.80
CA SER A 1024 -9.57 -41.41 4.30
C SER A 1024 -9.23 -41.25 2.82
N GLU A 1025 -8.15 -41.89 2.36
CA GLU A 1025 -7.79 -41.95 0.93
C GLU A 1025 -8.91 -42.62 0.12
N GLY A 1026 -9.32 -42.01 -1.00
CA GLY A 1026 -10.36 -42.54 -1.87
C GLY A 1026 -11.79 -42.44 -1.31
N PHE A 1027 -11.98 -41.66 -0.25
CA PHE A 1027 -13.19 -41.43 0.55
C PHE A 1027 -14.54 -41.85 -0.08
N SER A 1028 -15.33 -42.58 0.71
CA SER A 1028 -16.72 -42.87 0.41
C SER A 1028 -17.66 -41.76 0.92
N SER A 1029 -18.93 -41.77 0.46
CA SER A 1029 -19.96 -40.87 1.01
C SER A 1029 -20.22 -41.10 2.50
N SER A 1030 -20.02 -42.33 3.00
CA SER A 1030 -20.08 -42.64 4.44
C SER A 1030 -18.90 -42.03 5.22
N ASP A 1031 -17.69 -42.05 4.68
CA ASP A 1031 -16.52 -41.47 5.34
C ASP A 1031 -16.67 -39.95 5.49
N LEU A 1032 -17.16 -39.29 4.43
CA LEU A 1032 -17.49 -37.86 4.49
C LEU A 1032 -18.51 -37.53 5.56
N ARG A 1033 -19.55 -38.36 5.69
CA ARG A 1033 -20.59 -38.16 6.70
C ARG A 1033 -20.01 -38.29 8.12
N ALA A 1034 -19.16 -39.30 8.35
CA ALA A 1034 -18.47 -39.47 9.62
C ALA A 1034 -17.57 -38.26 9.96
N SER A 1035 -16.81 -37.73 8.99
CA SER A 1035 -16.00 -36.52 9.19
C SER A 1035 -16.85 -35.29 9.54
N LEU A 1036 -18.03 -35.14 8.95
CA LEU A 1036 -18.95 -34.04 9.26
C LEU A 1036 -19.62 -34.18 10.63
N GLU A 1037 -19.86 -35.41 11.10
CA GLU A 1037 -20.33 -35.69 12.46
C GLU A 1037 -19.23 -35.39 13.49
N GLU A 1038 -17.98 -35.74 13.21
CA GLU A 1038 -16.82 -35.42 14.06
C GLU A 1038 -16.63 -33.90 14.21
N LEU A 1039 -16.77 -33.15 13.11
CA LEU A 1039 -16.78 -31.68 13.12
C LEU A 1039 -18.03 -31.06 13.79
N ARG A 1040 -18.98 -31.89 14.23
CA ARG A 1040 -20.27 -31.50 14.86
C ARG A 1040 -21.16 -30.66 13.95
N VAL A 1041 -21.01 -30.81 12.63
CA VAL A 1041 -21.85 -30.16 11.61
C VAL A 1041 -23.18 -30.91 11.48
N LEU A 1042 -23.12 -32.24 11.47
CA LEU A 1042 -24.28 -33.11 11.44
C LEU A 1042 -24.54 -33.70 12.84
N LYS A 1043 -25.79 -33.97 13.17
CA LYS A 1043 -26.13 -34.75 14.37
C LYS A 1043 -25.86 -36.23 14.07
N GLY A 1044 -25.02 -36.87 14.89
CA GLY A 1044 -24.78 -38.30 14.82
C GLY A 1044 -26.10 -39.07 14.88
N THR A 1045 -26.21 -40.09 14.04
CA THR A 1045 -27.38 -40.98 13.95
C THR A 1045 -27.65 -41.76 15.23
#